data_AF-A0A835PW03-F1
#
_entry.id   AF-A0A835PW03-F1
#
_cell.length_a   1.000
_cell.length_b   1.000
_cell.length_c   1.000
_cell.angle_alpha   90.00
_cell.angle_beta   90.00
_cell.angle_gamma   90.00
#
_symmetry.space_group_name_H-M   'P 1'
#
loop_
_entity.id
_entity.type
_entity.pdbx_description
1 polymer ?
#
loop_
_entity_poly.entity_id
_entity_poly.type
_entity_poly.pdbx_seq_one_letter_code
_entity_poly.pdbx_strand_id
1 'polypeptide(L)'
;MPPIPAVTHSNSPVRFCTRLHRLILRSFWYSSMKITAENKDWSMSEDKFPFFSRKQATARKCLVSGFSTELLEVIPEEPSLNVLLIPGNPGVISFYKEFVEALYENLGGYASITAIGHISHSRQDTANGRLFSFQEQINHKVDFIKQGLRNNHLPIILVGHSIGSYISMEIFKRFPDQVAFAIFLYPFLSLNPRSLRQCMIGVVARSYVLSTITSCLVALLGSFPATFLSTLVRRFLGQSWSATAVDSACNCLMKYHTVCNALFMAKAEFEKLSEEPDWSFMRENVKKIAFLFGTDDHWGPLSFFEEISRRVPGAVLSIERAGHTHAFSCTEAGSIWVANYLATLIKNQLLRNGSYGKAISLLQHPQGTYCDEAVCQYLSYASLSTGVGHYERCFPPLFHPLKGIKLPPFLPDVVERYPTKITTLTNGLRIASEDGPGPAAAIGLYVDCGSVYETVENAGVTHLLERMAYKSTRNRNHAHIVRSIEATGGNAGASASREQMAYLYDTLKAHFPAAVELLVDCVRNPVFLDCEVEEQLKNIRSEIGEIASKDPQQFLLESLHVAGYSGALGNPMVASEAALERIDGSVIRKFYSENFNADRIVLAAFGVDHEQLLTVGEPLLYDWNAEPSVDVPQSTYNGGEARFNSDSEQTHVALAFEAPGGWHHDKNATALTVLQTLMGGGGSFSAGGPGKGMHSRLYIRVLNKHQEVHSFSAFSSIFNDTGLFGIALSTGSDFVANAVNIAASELLAIATPGQAVLFAFQAIVAEDIGRQILTFGTRKPVEYFLQCVDELTIDDLTILAQKILSSPLTMACLGDVGSVPSYEKIKASFLTPN
;
A
#
# COMPACT_ATOMS: atom_id res chain seq x y z
N MET A 1 43.37 30.68 -30.43
CA MET A 1 42.65 29.51 -31.01
C MET A 1 42.78 28.34 -30.05
N PRO A 2 41.67 27.75 -29.63
CA PRO A 2 41.57 26.30 -29.41
C PRO A 2 40.48 25.68 -30.34
N PRO A 3 40.51 24.36 -30.59
CA PRO A 3 39.73 23.74 -31.68
C PRO A 3 38.32 23.25 -31.30
N ILE A 4 37.57 22.93 -32.34
CA ILE A 4 36.15 22.52 -32.37
C ILE A 4 35.97 21.08 -31.83
N PRO A 5 34.96 20.79 -30.97
CA PRO A 5 34.54 19.42 -30.69
C PRO A 5 33.61 18.90 -31.80
N ALA A 6 33.86 17.67 -32.26
CA ALA A 6 33.19 17.07 -33.41
C ALA A 6 31.70 16.76 -33.18
N VAL A 7 30.88 16.98 -34.21
CA VAL A 7 29.46 16.60 -34.25
C VAL A 7 29.35 15.14 -34.70
N THR A 8 28.88 14.25 -33.81
CA THR A 8 28.49 12.88 -34.17
C THR A 8 26.98 12.81 -34.41
N HIS A 9 26.58 12.73 -35.68
CA HIS A 9 25.19 12.53 -36.08
C HIS A 9 24.72 11.09 -35.80
N SER A 10 23.85 10.89 -34.81
CA SER A 10 23.06 9.65 -34.68
C SER A 10 21.67 9.86 -34.05
N ASN A 11 20.97 10.93 -34.46
CA ASN A 11 19.55 11.10 -34.13
C ASN A 11 18.68 10.45 -35.20
N SER A 12 18.19 9.23 -34.93
CA SER A 12 17.14 8.64 -35.76
C SER A 12 15.85 9.46 -35.64
N PRO A 13 15.08 9.66 -36.73
CA PRO A 13 13.83 10.44 -36.69
C PRO A 13 12.82 9.84 -35.67
N VAL A 14 12.86 8.53 -35.46
CA VAL A 14 12.06 7.80 -34.45
C VAL A 14 12.29 8.34 -33.02
N ARG A 15 13.53 8.67 -32.63
CA ARG A 15 13.86 9.19 -31.28
C ARG A 15 13.39 10.64 -31.07
N PHE A 16 13.35 11.45 -32.13
CA PHE A 16 12.80 12.80 -32.07
C PHE A 16 11.26 12.76 -31.99
N CYS A 17 10.63 11.94 -32.83
CA CYS A 17 9.17 11.76 -32.83
C CYS A 17 8.65 11.21 -31.50
N THR A 18 9.32 10.20 -30.92
CA THR A 18 8.93 9.67 -29.59
C THR A 18 9.15 10.67 -28.46
N ARG A 19 10.14 11.57 -28.53
CA ARG A 19 10.29 12.66 -27.54
C ARG A 19 9.19 13.71 -27.66
N LEU A 20 8.85 14.16 -28.86
CA LEU A 20 7.77 15.13 -29.08
C LEU A 20 6.39 14.55 -28.70
N HIS A 21 6.14 13.28 -29.06
CA HIS A 21 4.93 12.55 -28.70
C HIS A 21 4.80 12.34 -27.17
N ARG A 22 5.89 11.95 -26.50
CA ARG A 22 5.94 11.90 -25.02
C ARG A 22 5.68 13.25 -24.38
N LEU A 23 6.13 14.35 -24.99
CA LEU A 23 5.92 15.70 -24.46
C LEU A 23 4.43 16.04 -24.45
N ILE A 24 3.76 15.88 -25.60
CA ILE A 24 2.43 16.46 -25.80
C ILE A 24 1.35 15.65 -25.06
N LEU A 25 1.40 14.32 -25.13
CA LEU A 25 0.43 13.49 -24.40
C LEU A 25 0.65 13.49 -22.87
N ARG A 26 1.90 13.58 -22.37
CA ARG A 26 2.12 13.77 -20.92
C ARG A 26 1.81 15.19 -20.44
N SER A 27 1.83 16.20 -21.32
CA SER A 27 1.51 17.57 -20.93
C SER A 27 0.01 17.83 -20.72
N PHE A 28 -0.87 17.10 -21.41
CA PHE A 28 -2.31 17.11 -21.14
C PHE A 28 -2.70 16.25 -19.91
N TRP A 29 -2.08 15.07 -19.74
CA TRP A 29 -2.62 14.00 -18.89
C TRP A 29 -1.77 13.58 -17.67
N TYR A 30 -0.66 14.25 -17.36
CA TYR A 30 0.24 13.84 -16.28
C TYR A 30 0.66 15.05 -15.44
N SER A 31 0.68 14.96 -14.12
CA SER A 31 1.63 15.75 -13.31
C SER A 31 2.77 14.87 -12.81
N SER A 32 3.92 15.49 -12.54
CA SER A 32 5.17 14.79 -12.24
C SER A 32 5.63 15.07 -10.83
N MET A 33 4.81 14.69 -9.84
CA MET A 33 5.37 14.35 -8.54
C MET A 33 6.09 13.00 -8.67
N LYS A 34 7.32 12.93 -8.15
CA LYS A 34 7.84 11.64 -7.70
C LYS A 34 6.92 11.19 -6.57
N ILE A 35 6.07 10.20 -6.84
CA ILE A 35 5.53 9.38 -5.77
C ILE A 35 6.77 8.66 -5.20
N THR A 36 7.26 9.11 -4.05
CA THR A 36 8.04 8.24 -3.16
C THR A 36 7.07 7.23 -2.60
N ALA A 37 6.73 6.26 -3.45
CA ALA A 37 6.19 5.00 -2.99
C ALA A 37 7.35 4.30 -2.29
N GLU A 38 7.35 4.40 -0.96
CA GLU A 38 7.71 3.21 -0.20
C GLU A 38 6.78 2.10 -0.72
N ASN A 39 7.35 1.05 -1.30
CA ASN A 39 6.58 -0.12 -1.72
C ASN A 39 6.02 -0.80 -0.47
N LYS A 40 4.86 -0.34 0.00
CA LYS A 40 3.90 -1.20 0.67
C LYS A 40 3.01 -1.78 -0.41
N ASP A 41 3.20 -3.06 -0.68
CA ASP A 41 2.33 -3.82 -1.58
C ASP A 41 0.92 -3.86 -1.01
N TRP A 42 0.06 -2.96 -1.50
CA TRP A 42 -1.38 -3.10 -1.35
C TRP A 42 -1.86 -4.14 -2.37
N SER A 43 -1.66 -5.41 -2.04
CA SER A 43 -2.41 -6.50 -2.65
C SER A 43 -3.88 -6.37 -2.23
N MET A 44 -4.65 -5.55 -2.94
CA MET A 44 -6.10 -5.63 -2.86
C MET A 44 -6.50 -7.04 -3.28
N SER A 45 -7.09 -7.80 -2.36
CA SER A 45 -7.85 -8.99 -2.70
C SER A 45 -8.89 -8.63 -3.75
N GLU A 46 -9.15 -9.53 -4.70
CA GLU A 46 -10.32 -9.45 -5.57
C GLU A 46 -11.58 -9.74 -4.75
N ASP A 47 -12.00 -8.77 -3.94
CA ASP A 47 -13.29 -8.79 -3.27
C ASP A 47 -14.38 -8.77 -4.34
N LYS A 48 -14.89 -9.96 -4.63
CA LYS A 48 -16.06 -10.17 -5.48
C LYS A 48 -17.29 -9.58 -4.80
N PHE A 49 -17.46 -8.27 -4.97
CA PHE A 49 -18.74 -7.60 -4.77
C PHE A 49 -19.85 -8.45 -5.44
N PRO A 50 -21.00 -8.65 -4.77
CA PRO A 50 -22.08 -9.44 -5.34
C PRO A 50 -22.49 -8.83 -6.69
N PHE A 51 -22.45 -9.67 -7.73
CA PHE A 51 -22.73 -9.29 -9.12
C PHE A 51 -24.21 -8.87 -9.30
N PHE A 52 -24.53 -7.63 -8.94
CA PHE A 52 -25.63 -6.93 -9.58
C PHE A 52 -25.21 -6.59 -11.01
N SER A 53 -26.08 -6.84 -11.99
CA SER A 53 -25.78 -6.59 -13.40
C SER A 53 -25.61 -5.09 -13.65
N ARG A 54 -24.37 -4.61 -13.74
CA ARG A 54 -24.06 -3.19 -14.04
C ARG A 54 -24.80 -2.75 -15.31
N LYS A 55 -25.60 -1.68 -15.22
CA LYS A 55 -26.31 -1.12 -16.36
C LYS A 55 -25.33 -0.32 -17.21
N GLN A 56 -24.82 -0.95 -18.27
CA GLN A 56 -23.76 -0.39 -19.11
C GLN A 56 -24.19 0.92 -19.79
N ALA A 57 -23.26 1.87 -19.85
CA ALA A 57 -23.45 3.14 -20.53
C ALA A 57 -23.48 2.95 -22.05
N THR A 58 -24.50 3.53 -22.68
CA THR A 58 -24.75 3.39 -24.11
C THR A 58 -24.13 4.54 -24.89
N ALA A 59 -23.35 4.23 -25.92
CA ALA A 59 -22.81 5.24 -26.84
C ALA A 59 -23.83 5.53 -27.95
N ARG A 60 -24.31 6.77 -28.05
CA ARG A 60 -25.28 7.21 -29.05
C ARG A 60 -24.71 8.33 -29.92
N LYS A 61 -25.00 8.32 -31.22
CA LYS A 61 -24.74 9.45 -32.11
C LYS A 61 -26.01 10.25 -32.33
N CYS A 62 -25.94 11.56 -32.20
CA CYS A 62 -27.02 12.49 -32.50
C CYS A 62 -26.51 13.61 -33.42
N LEU A 63 -27.44 14.38 -34.00
CA LEU A 63 -27.12 15.59 -34.76
C LEU A 63 -27.39 16.80 -33.87
N VAL A 64 -26.38 17.64 -33.64
CA VAL A 64 -26.48 18.88 -32.84
C VAL A 64 -25.87 20.01 -33.65
N SER A 65 -26.64 21.10 -33.81
CA SER A 65 -26.26 22.26 -34.64
C SER A 65 -25.77 21.90 -36.07
N GLY A 66 -26.24 20.77 -36.62
CA GLY A 66 -25.83 20.26 -37.93
C GLY A 66 -24.60 19.33 -37.95
N PHE A 67 -24.00 19.04 -36.79
CA PHE A 67 -22.82 18.17 -36.67
C PHE A 67 -23.14 16.86 -35.94
N SER A 68 -22.51 15.77 -36.36
CA SER A 68 -22.64 14.49 -35.66
C SER A 68 -21.85 14.54 -34.35
N THR A 69 -22.53 14.22 -33.26
CA THR A 69 -22.01 14.29 -31.89
C THR A 69 -22.18 12.94 -31.22
N GLU A 70 -21.09 12.46 -30.61
CA GLU A 70 -21.14 11.29 -29.73
C GLU A 70 -21.61 11.71 -28.34
N LEU A 71 -22.55 10.93 -27.80
CA LEU A 71 -23.07 10.97 -26.43
C LEU A 71 -22.79 9.64 -25.76
N LEU A 72 -22.60 9.65 -24.45
CA LEU A 72 -22.49 8.48 -23.60
C LEU A 72 -23.56 8.62 -22.53
N GLU A 73 -24.57 7.76 -22.56
CA GLU A 73 -25.82 7.95 -21.82
C GLU A 73 -26.20 6.70 -21.01
N VAL A 74 -26.54 6.90 -19.73
CA VAL A 74 -27.28 5.92 -18.91
C VAL A 74 -28.61 6.55 -18.53
N ILE A 75 -29.70 6.02 -19.10
CA ILE A 75 -31.05 6.58 -18.97
C ILE A 75 -31.94 5.53 -18.26
N PRO A 76 -32.52 5.84 -17.08
CA PRO A 76 -33.54 5.01 -16.44
C PRO A 76 -34.91 5.21 -17.10
N GLU A 77 -35.87 4.32 -16.81
CA GLU A 77 -37.23 4.42 -17.36
C GLU A 77 -37.98 5.65 -16.84
N GLU A 78 -37.80 5.98 -15.55
CA GLU A 78 -38.36 7.18 -14.92
C GLU A 78 -37.25 8.05 -14.27
N PRO A 79 -36.59 8.94 -15.04
CA PRO A 79 -35.55 9.83 -14.50
C PRO A 79 -36.16 10.96 -13.65
N SER A 80 -35.55 11.20 -12.48
CA SER A 80 -35.93 12.28 -11.54
C SER A 80 -35.09 13.55 -11.70
N LEU A 81 -33.91 13.45 -12.33
CA LEU A 81 -32.99 14.55 -12.61
C LEU A 81 -32.07 14.19 -13.79
N ASN A 82 -31.48 15.21 -14.44
CA ASN A 82 -30.49 15.04 -15.49
C ASN A 82 -29.11 15.50 -15.00
N VAL A 83 -28.09 14.65 -15.12
CA VAL A 83 -26.67 15.03 -14.95
C VAL A 83 -26.04 15.15 -16.34
N LEU A 84 -25.54 16.35 -16.66
CA LEU A 84 -24.87 16.64 -17.93
C LEU A 84 -23.36 16.83 -17.70
N LEU A 85 -22.57 15.88 -18.19
CA LEU A 85 -21.11 15.91 -18.13
C LEU A 85 -20.50 16.58 -19.37
N ILE A 86 -19.72 17.62 -19.14
CA ILE A 86 -18.89 18.30 -20.15
C ILE A 86 -17.42 17.90 -19.91
N PRO A 87 -16.79 17.15 -20.83
CA PRO A 87 -15.42 16.68 -20.67
C PRO A 87 -14.39 17.81 -20.82
N GLY A 88 -13.18 17.58 -20.30
CA GLY A 88 -12.00 18.40 -20.56
C GLY A 88 -11.41 18.21 -21.96
N ASN A 89 -10.33 18.92 -22.28
CA ASN A 89 -9.60 18.77 -23.54
C ASN A 89 -8.58 17.61 -23.43
N PRO A 90 -8.60 16.59 -24.31
CA PRO A 90 -9.48 16.38 -25.47
C PRO A 90 -10.87 15.86 -25.06
N GLY A 91 -11.93 16.47 -25.61
CA GLY A 91 -13.34 16.18 -25.31
C GLY A 91 -13.88 14.86 -25.86
N VAL A 92 -13.11 13.79 -25.71
CA VAL A 92 -13.43 12.40 -26.06
C VAL A 92 -14.13 11.77 -24.84
N ILE A 93 -15.44 11.55 -24.94
CA ILE A 93 -16.27 11.08 -23.82
C ILE A 93 -16.06 9.61 -23.43
N SER A 94 -15.46 8.79 -24.29
CA SER A 94 -15.21 7.37 -23.97
C SER A 94 -14.19 7.17 -22.83
N PHE A 95 -13.37 8.18 -22.52
CA PHE A 95 -12.57 8.19 -21.28
C PHE A 95 -13.41 8.29 -20.00
N TYR A 96 -14.68 8.70 -20.07
CA TYR A 96 -15.52 8.88 -18.88
C TYR A 96 -16.52 7.74 -18.71
N LYS A 97 -16.31 6.59 -19.38
CA LYS A 97 -17.25 5.46 -19.33
C LYS A 97 -17.42 4.93 -17.92
N GLU A 98 -16.32 4.54 -17.29
CA GLU A 98 -16.27 4.02 -15.92
C GLU A 98 -16.82 5.04 -14.92
N PHE A 99 -16.55 6.33 -15.12
CA PHE A 99 -17.07 7.42 -14.29
C PHE A 99 -18.59 7.58 -14.41
N VAL A 100 -19.15 7.51 -15.63
CA VAL A 100 -20.60 7.63 -15.87
C VAL A 100 -21.35 6.41 -15.31
N GLU A 101 -20.81 5.20 -15.50
CA GLU A 101 -21.39 3.96 -14.97
C GLU A 101 -21.38 3.97 -13.43
N ALA A 102 -20.23 4.27 -12.81
CA ALA A 102 -20.12 4.38 -11.35
C ALA A 102 -21.03 5.49 -10.79
N LEU A 103 -21.17 6.63 -11.47
CA LEU A 103 -22.03 7.72 -11.00
C LEU A 103 -23.53 7.34 -11.04
N TYR A 104 -23.95 6.55 -12.03
CA TYR A 104 -25.32 6.05 -12.11
C TYR A 104 -25.67 5.13 -10.94
N GLU A 105 -24.78 4.17 -10.66
CA GLU A 105 -24.92 3.22 -9.55
C GLU A 105 -24.96 3.96 -8.21
N ASN A 106 -24.04 4.89 -7.98
CA ASN A 106 -23.99 5.69 -6.75
C ASN A 106 -25.21 6.61 -6.54
N LEU A 107 -25.88 7.06 -7.61
CA LEU A 107 -27.12 7.83 -7.55
C LEU A 107 -28.37 6.94 -7.40
N GLY A 108 -28.22 5.62 -7.23
CA GLY A 108 -29.32 4.67 -7.04
C GLY A 108 -30.13 4.42 -8.31
N GLY A 109 -29.62 4.78 -9.48
CA GLY A 109 -30.29 4.58 -10.76
C GLY A 109 -31.43 5.55 -11.11
N TYR A 110 -31.74 6.53 -10.26
CA TYR A 110 -32.85 7.49 -10.48
C TYR A 110 -32.48 8.73 -11.32
N ALA A 111 -31.23 8.85 -11.75
CA ALA A 111 -30.70 9.97 -12.50
C ALA A 111 -30.41 9.55 -13.95
N SER A 112 -30.82 10.38 -14.91
CA SER A 112 -30.30 10.27 -16.28
C SER A 112 -28.92 10.92 -16.32
N ILE A 113 -27.90 10.22 -16.83
CA ILE A 113 -26.54 10.73 -16.94
C ILE A 113 -26.14 10.74 -18.41
N THR A 114 -25.83 11.92 -18.94
CA THR A 114 -25.40 12.13 -20.33
C THR A 114 -24.05 12.86 -20.33
N ALA A 115 -23.04 12.27 -20.96
CA ALA A 115 -21.80 12.96 -21.30
C ALA A 115 -21.79 13.35 -22.79
N ILE A 116 -21.44 14.60 -23.11
CA ILE A 116 -21.45 15.12 -24.49
C ILE A 116 -20.04 15.40 -25.03
N GLY A 117 -19.72 14.77 -26.17
CA GLY A 117 -18.46 14.97 -26.87
C GLY A 117 -18.23 16.40 -27.36
N HIS A 118 -16.97 16.72 -27.66
CA HIS A 118 -16.64 17.92 -28.41
C HIS A 118 -16.74 17.66 -29.93
N ILE A 119 -17.13 18.69 -30.69
CA ILE A 119 -17.30 18.58 -32.15
C ILE A 119 -15.96 18.18 -32.77
N SER A 120 -15.95 17.12 -33.58
CA SER A 120 -14.73 16.54 -34.20
C SER A 120 -13.69 15.94 -33.22
N HIS A 121 -14.08 15.68 -31.96
CA HIS A 121 -13.31 14.88 -31.00
C HIS A 121 -13.86 13.44 -30.91
N SER A 122 -14.09 12.82 -32.06
CA SER A 122 -14.62 11.45 -32.18
C SER A 122 -13.80 10.61 -33.14
N ARG A 123 -14.08 9.29 -33.20
CA ARG A 123 -13.36 8.34 -34.08
C ARG A 123 -13.46 8.68 -35.57
N GLN A 124 -14.50 9.41 -36.00
CA GLN A 124 -14.78 9.75 -37.40
C GLN A 124 -14.74 11.26 -37.60
N ASP A 125 -14.05 11.73 -38.64
CA ASP A 125 -14.11 13.14 -39.03
C ASP A 125 -15.42 13.44 -39.77
N THR A 126 -16.44 13.85 -39.04
CA THR A 126 -17.75 14.23 -39.59
C THR A 126 -17.81 15.69 -40.02
N ALA A 127 -16.67 16.40 -40.02
CA ALA A 127 -16.58 17.82 -40.31
C ALA A 127 -15.55 18.14 -41.42
N ASN A 128 -15.03 17.12 -42.11
CA ASN A 128 -14.09 17.22 -43.24
C ASN A 128 -12.90 18.14 -42.95
N GLY A 129 -12.26 17.97 -41.80
CA GLY A 129 -11.08 18.71 -41.38
C GLY A 129 -11.33 20.12 -40.84
N ARG A 130 -12.60 20.55 -40.71
CA ARG A 130 -12.93 21.83 -40.06
C ARG A 130 -12.43 21.87 -38.61
N LEU A 131 -11.83 23.00 -38.25
CA LEU A 131 -11.45 23.34 -36.88
C LEU A 131 -12.59 24.11 -36.20
N PHE A 132 -12.89 23.78 -34.95
CA PHE A 132 -13.94 24.42 -34.16
C PHE A 132 -13.35 25.24 -33.02
N SER A 133 -13.69 26.53 -32.99
CA SER A 133 -13.28 27.45 -31.94
C SER A 133 -13.94 27.11 -30.60
N PHE A 134 -13.33 27.61 -29.52
CA PHE A 134 -13.88 27.44 -28.17
C PHE A 134 -15.31 27.99 -28.03
N GLN A 135 -15.64 29.10 -28.71
CA GLN A 135 -16.99 29.66 -28.67
C GLN A 135 -18.01 28.82 -29.45
N GLU A 136 -17.62 28.21 -30.58
CA GLU A 136 -18.47 27.24 -31.30
C GLU A 136 -18.74 26.00 -30.45
N GLN A 137 -17.72 25.50 -29.74
CA GLN A 137 -17.88 24.40 -28.79
C GLN A 137 -18.87 24.75 -27.67
N ILE A 138 -18.82 25.96 -27.09
CA ILE A 138 -19.82 26.42 -26.08
C ILE A 138 -21.23 26.48 -26.70
N ASN A 139 -21.37 27.12 -27.85
CA ASN A 139 -22.68 27.29 -28.51
C ASN A 139 -23.34 25.95 -28.85
N HIS A 140 -22.54 24.97 -29.28
CA HIS A 140 -23.00 23.61 -29.57
C HIS A 140 -23.60 22.89 -28.36
N LYS A 141 -22.99 22.98 -27.16
CA LYS A 141 -23.57 22.36 -25.95
C LYS A 141 -24.81 23.12 -25.47
N VAL A 142 -24.87 24.43 -25.69
CA VAL A 142 -26.06 25.24 -25.45
C VAL A 142 -27.22 24.85 -26.38
N ASP A 143 -26.93 24.58 -27.65
CA ASP A 143 -27.93 24.10 -28.60
C ASP A 143 -28.35 22.65 -28.32
N PHE A 144 -27.46 21.78 -27.87
CA PHE A 144 -27.81 20.45 -27.36
C PHE A 144 -28.84 20.53 -26.23
N ILE A 145 -28.64 21.43 -25.26
CA ILE A 145 -29.60 21.63 -24.16
C ILE A 145 -30.95 22.12 -24.70
N LYS A 146 -30.95 23.10 -25.63
CA LYS A 146 -32.19 23.59 -26.27
C LYS A 146 -32.95 22.50 -27.04
N GLN A 147 -32.24 21.61 -27.73
CA GLN A 147 -32.82 20.60 -28.63
C GLN A 147 -33.21 19.30 -27.89
N GLY A 148 -32.38 18.84 -26.95
CA GLY A 148 -32.51 17.53 -26.31
C GLY A 148 -33.04 17.53 -24.87
N LEU A 149 -32.70 18.54 -24.06
CA LEU A 149 -33.02 18.53 -22.62
C LEU A 149 -34.15 19.50 -22.23
N ARG A 150 -34.36 20.57 -23.00
CA ARG A 150 -35.36 21.61 -22.69
C ARG A 150 -36.81 21.09 -22.64
N ASN A 151 -37.11 19.99 -23.34
CA ASN A 151 -38.45 19.40 -23.41
C ASN A 151 -38.79 18.52 -22.19
N ASN A 152 -37.82 18.15 -21.34
CA ASN A 152 -38.02 17.14 -20.30
C ASN A 152 -38.45 17.70 -18.93
N HIS A 153 -38.54 19.02 -18.74
CA HIS A 153 -38.89 19.71 -17.47
C HIS A 153 -38.06 19.38 -16.21
N LEU A 154 -37.17 18.37 -16.24
CA LEU A 154 -36.33 17.95 -15.13
C LEU A 154 -35.18 18.93 -14.84
N PRO A 155 -34.73 19.04 -13.57
CA PRO A 155 -33.56 19.83 -13.21
C PRO A 155 -32.28 19.33 -13.89
N ILE A 156 -31.40 20.26 -14.25
CA ILE A 156 -30.07 19.94 -14.80
C ILE A 156 -29.02 20.14 -13.71
N ILE A 157 -28.20 19.11 -13.49
CA ILE A 157 -26.94 19.17 -12.76
C ILE A 157 -25.81 19.21 -13.78
N LEU A 158 -25.05 20.30 -13.82
CA LEU A 158 -23.89 20.42 -14.70
C LEU A 158 -22.65 19.86 -14.01
N VAL A 159 -21.87 19.06 -14.74
CA VAL A 159 -20.55 18.58 -14.29
C VAL A 159 -19.55 18.96 -15.36
N GLY A 160 -18.60 19.85 -15.05
CA GLY A 160 -17.54 20.24 -15.97
C GLY A 160 -16.18 19.74 -15.48
N HIS A 161 -15.41 19.05 -16.32
CA HIS A 161 -14.04 18.68 -16.02
C HIS A 161 -13.05 19.58 -16.76
N SER A 162 -12.00 20.09 -16.09
CA SER A 162 -10.95 20.90 -16.74
C SER A 162 -11.56 22.12 -17.43
N ILE A 163 -11.25 22.36 -18.71
CA ILE A 163 -11.90 23.42 -19.52
C ILE A 163 -13.42 23.24 -19.64
N GLY A 164 -13.93 22.01 -19.53
CA GLY A 164 -15.35 21.71 -19.42
C GLY A 164 -16.02 22.44 -18.25
N SER A 165 -15.26 22.82 -17.21
CA SER A 165 -15.74 23.69 -16.13
C SER A 165 -16.13 25.09 -16.64
N TYR A 166 -15.32 25.71 -17.50
CA TYR A 166 -15.63 27.01 -18.10
C TYR A 166 -16.86 26.91 -18.99
N ILE A 167 -16.93 25.87 -19.84
CA ILE A 167 -18.09 25.61 -20.71
C ILE A 167 -19.36 25.45 -19.86
N SER A 168 -19.31 24.67 -18.76
CA SER A 168 -20.42 24.52 -17.82
C SER A 168 -20.82 25.84 -17.15
N MET A 169 -19.87 26.72 -16.82
CA MET A 169 -20.18 28.04 -16.26
C MET A 169 -20.90 28.94 -17.28
N GLU A 170 -20.48 28.93 -18.55
CA GLU A 170 -21.15 29.68 -19.62
C GLU A 170 -22.52 29.10 -20.01
N ILE A 171 -22.71 27.78 -19.87
CA ILE A 171 -24.03 27.14 -19.97
C ILE A 171 -24.92 27.62 -18.81
N PHE A 172 -24.40 27.63 -17.57
CA PHE A 172 -25.17 28.04 -16.39
C PHE A 172 -25.66 29.49 -16.50
N LYS A 173 -24.82 30.42 -16.96
CA LYS A 173 -25.24 31.81 -17.26
C LYS A 173 -26.40 31.92 -18.24
N ARG A 174 -26.54 30.97 -19.18
CA ARG A 174 -27.58 30.96 -20.23
C ARG A 174 -28.86 30.23 -19.80
N PHE A 175 -28.80 29.40 -18.76
CA PHE A 175 -29.94 28.62 -18.24
C PHE A 175 -30.04 28.64 -16.70
N PRO A 176 -30.02 29.82 -16.04
CA PRO A 176 -29.92 29.91 -14.57
C PRO A 176 -31.09 29.25 -13.82
N ASP A 177 -32.26 29.20 -14.44
CA ASP A 177 -33.48 28.60 -13.87
C ASP A 177 -33.55 27.08 -14.01
N GLN A 178 -32.94 26.51 -15.07
CA GLN A 178 -32.94 25.06 -15.31
C GLN A 178 -31.78 24.34 -14.61
N VAL A 179 -30.67 25.06 -14.38
CA VAL A 179 -29.52 24.52 -13.64
C VAL A 179 -29.82 24.59 -12.15
N ALA A 180 -30.08 23.42 -11.57
CA ALA A 180 -30.25 23.26 -10.13
C ALA A 180 -28.89 23.34 -9.41
N PHE A 181 -27.84 22.83 -10.04
CA PHE A 181 -26.51 22.75 -9.44
C PHE A 181 -25.40 22.58 -10.49
N ALA A 182 -24.20 23.13 -10.23
CA ALA A 182 -23.04 23.02 -11.10
C ALA A 182 -21.78 22.62 -10.31
N ILE A 183 -21.08 21.59 -10.79
CA ILE A 183 -19.89 21.03 -10.14
C ILE A 183 -18.72 21.07 -11.10
N PHE A 184 -17.61 21.65 -10.64
CA PHE A 184 -16.41 21.93 -11.42
C PHE A 184 -15.25 21.05 -10.93
N LEU A 185 -14.90 20.03 -11.70
CA LEU A 185 -13.86 19.06 -11.40
C LEU A 185 -12.55 19.52 -12.03
N TYR A 186 -11.47 19.58 -11.25
CA TYR A 186 -10.12 19.99 -11.67
C TYR A 186 -10.14 21.25 -12.57
N PRO A 187 -10.71 22.37 -12.10
CA PRO A 187 -11.25 23.42 -12.96
C PRO A 187 -10.17 24.27 -13.65
N PHE A 188 -10.21 24.36 -14.98
CA PHE A 188 -9.39 25.30 -15.74
C PHE A 188 -10.21 26.56 -16.08
N LEU A 189 -10.08 27.59 -15.24
CA LEU A 189 -10.84 28.85 -15.35
C LEU A 189 -9.95 30.11 -15.49
N SER A 190 -8.64 29.98 -15.34
CA SER A 190 -7.65 31.05 -15.50
C SER A 190 -6.29 30.46 -15.87
N LEU A 191 -5.45 31.23 -16.55
CA LEU A 191 -4.08 30.78 -16.86
C LEU A 191 -3.19 30.64 -15.62
N ASN A 192 -2.32 29.63 -15.62
CA ASN A 192 -1.30 29.43 -14.61
C ASN A 192 0.06 29.91 -15.16
N PRO A 193 0.49 31.16 -14.90
CA PRO A 193 1.74 31.71 -15.44
C PRO A 193 3.00 31.00 -14.93
N ARG A 194 2.89 30.18 -13.86
CA ARG A 194 3.99 29.37 -13.32
C ARG A 194 4.09 27.99 -13.97
N SER A 195 3.11 27.57 -14.77
CA SER A 195 3.12 26.26 -15.44
C SER A 195 3.97 26.27 -16.71
N LEU A 196 5.17 25.69 -16.63
CA LEU A 196 6.01 25.39 -17.80
C LEU A 196 5.27 24.53 -18.84
N ARG A 197 4.32 23.68 -18.40
CA ARG A 197 3.52 22.82 -19.28
C ARG A 197 2.51 23.64 -20.10
N GLN A 198 1.75 24.53 -19.46
CA GLN A 198 0.84 25.44 -20.17
C GLN A 198 1.61 26.32 -21.16
N CYS A 199 2.78 26.83 -20.77
CA CYS A 199 3.66 27.59 -21.66
C CYS A 199 4.05 26.79 -22.91
N MET A 200 4.54 25.55 -22.76
CA MET A 200 4.91 24.69 -23.89
C MET A 200 3.71 24.34 -24.79
N ILE A 201 2.55 23.98 -24.22
CA ILE A 201 1.34 23.70 -25.02
C ILE A 201 0.93 24.96 -25.78
N GLY A 202 0.93 26.13 -25.13
CA GLY A 202 0.60 27.41 -25.75
C GLY A 202 1.50 27.76 -26.94
N VAL A 203 2.80 27.47 -26.89
CA VAL A 203 3.73 27.66 -28.02
C VAL A 203 3.39 26.73 -29.19
N VAL A 204 3.11 25.45 -28.92
CA VAL A 204 2.74 24.47 -29.97
C VAL A 204 1.38 24.81 -30.59
N ALA A 205 0.38 25.14 -29.75
CA ALA A 205 -0.99 25.45 -30.16
C ALA A 205 -1.10 26.75 -30.97
N ARG A 206 -0.30 27.78 -30.64
CA ARG A 206 -0.26 29.05 -31.39
C ARG A 206 0.44 28.92 -32.75
N SER A 207 1.39 27.99 -32.88
CA SER A 207 2.13 27.77 -34.12
C SER A 207 1.43 26.78 -35.04
N TYR A 208 0.87 27.29 -36.15
CA TYR A 208 0.24 26.45 -37.18
C TYR A 208 1.16 25.31 -37.64
N VAL A 209 2.44 25.60 -37.90
CA VAL A 209 3.43 24.63 -38.36
C VAL A 209 3.69 23.53 -37.30
N LEU A 210 3.89 23.90 -36.04
CA LEU A 210 4.16 22.92 -34.97
C LEU A 210 2.91 22.08 -34.65
N SER A 211 1.73 22.68 -34.69
CA SER A 211 0.45 21.98 -34.52
C SER A 211 0.23 20.96 -35.63
N THR A 212 0.38 21.35 -36.90
CA THR A 212 0.25 20.43 -38.04
C THR A 212 1.28 19.29 -37.99
N ILE A 213 2.55 19.59 -37.72
CA ILE A 213 3.60 18.56 -37.57
C ILE A 213 3.25 17.59 -36.43
N THR A 214 2.79 18.11 -35.28
CA THR A 214 2.35 17.28 -34.15
C THR A 214 1.22 16.34 -34.55
N SER A 215 0.16 16.87 -35.16
CA SER A 215 -1.00 16.07 -35.56
C SER A 215 -0.64 15.01 -36.60
N CYS A 216 0.22 15.34 -37.57
CA CYS A 216 0.76 14.36 -38.52
C CYS A 216 1.53 13.25 -37.82
N LEU A 217 2.42 13.58 -36.86
CA LEU A 217 3.21 12.58 -36.14
C LEU A 217 2.35 11.67 -35.24
N VAL A 218 1.34 12.23 -34.58
CA VAL A 218 0.39 11.44 -33.78
C VAL A 218 -0.47 10.54 -34.68
N ALA A 219 -0.92 11.04 -35.83
CA ALA A 219 -1.70 10.26 -36.80
C ALA A 219 -0.88 9.11 -37.43
N LEU A 220 0.41 9.34 -37.74
CA LEU A 220 1.33 8.30 -38.21
C LEU A 220 1.51 7.18 -37.18
N LEU A 221 1.57 7.53 -35.89
CA LEU A 221 1.58 6.53 -34.81
C LEU A 221 0.24 5.79 -34.70
N GLY A 222 -0.88 6.45 -35.02
CA GLY A 222 -2.21 5.83 -35.12
C GLY A 222 -2.40 4.87 -36.30
N SER A 223 -1.41 4.71 -37.18
CA SER A 223 -1.41 3.73 -38.29
C SER A 223 -0.77 2.38 -37.93
N PHE A 224 -0.21 2.22 -36.73
CA PHE A 224 0.37 0.96 -36.27
C PHE A 224 -0.69 -0.05 -35.79
N PRO A 225 -0.39 -1.36 -35.74
CA PRO A 225 -1.31 -2.38 -35.26
C PRO A 225 -1.81 -2.09 -33.82
N ALA A 226 -3.10 -2.35 -33.57
CA ALA A 226 -3.75 -2.00 -32.31
C ALA A 226 -3.09 -2.62 -31.05
N THR A 227 -2.55 -3.83 -31.17
CA THR A 227 -1.79 -4.49 -30.08
C THR A 227 -0.52 -3.72 -29.73
N PHE A 228 0.30 -3.39 -30.73
CA PHE A 228 1.50 -2.56 -30.56
C PHE A 228 1.16 -1.17 -29.99
N LEU A 229 0.08 -0.57 -30.48
CA LEU A 229 -0.37 0.76 -30.05
C LEU A 229 -0.84 0.77 -28.58
N SER A 230 -1.62 -0.24 -28.18
CA SER A 230 -2.06 -0.45 -26.79
C SER A 230 -0.87 -0.65 -25.85
N THR A 231 0.11 -1.47 -26.23
CA THR A 231 1.36 -1.66 -25.47
C THR A 231 2.15 -0.34 -25.36
N LEU A 232 2.22 0.45 -26.44
CA LEU A 232 2.91 1.74 -26.45
C LEU A 232 2.24 2.76 -25.50
N VAL A 233 0.90 2.83 -25.53
CA VAL A 233 0.10 3.69 -24.65
C VAL A 233 0.30 3.30 -23.19
N ARG A 234 0.14 2.02 -22.83
CA ARG A 234 0.36 1.52 -21.46
C ARG A 234 1.78 1.79 -20.96
N ARG A 235 2.80 1.60 -21.82
CA ARG A 235 4.21 1.77 -21.44
C ARG A 235 4.65 3.23 -21.27
N PHE A 236 4.02 4.19 -21.96
CA PHE A 236 4.49 5.57 -21.98
C PHE A 236 3.53 6.63 -21.42
N LEU A 237 2.22 6.40 -21.47
CA LEU A 237 1.19 7.35 -21.00
C LEU A 237 0.68 7.01 -19.59
N GLY A 238 0.49 5.72 -19.29
CA GLY A 238 0.22 5.26 -17.93
C GLY A 238 0.04 3.74 -17.85
N GLN A 239 0.84 3.10 -16.99
CA GLN A 239 0.67 1.66 -16.69
C GLN A 239 -0.68 1.38 -16.01
N SER A 240 -1.16 2.34 -15.21
CA SER A 240 -2.42 2.30 -14.46
C SER A 240 -3.67 2.70 -15.25
N TRP A 241 -3.57 2.92 -16.57
CA TRP A 241 -4.73 3.29 -17.39
C TRP A 241 -5.68 2.09 -17.61
N SER A 242 -6.99 2.34 -17.53
CA SER A 242 -8.02 1.32 -17.77
C SER A 242 -8.00 0.80 -19.20
N ALA A 243 -8.60 -0.37 -19.44
CA ALA A 243 -8.70 -0.91 -20.80
C ALA A 243 -9.48 0.01 -21.75
N THR A 244 -10.56 0.64 -21.27
CA THR A 244 -11.36 1.59 -22.07
C THR A 244 -10.63 2.92 -22.30
N ALA A 245 -9.85 3.41 -21.34
CA ALA A 245 -8.99 4.58 -21.54
C ALA A 245 -7.88 4.33 -22.58
N VAL A 246 -7.24 3.16 -22.54
CA VAL A 246 -6.22 2.77 -23.54
C VAL A 246 -6.83 2.64 -24.94
N ASP A 247 -7.99 1.98 -25.08
CA ASP A 247 -8.69 1.87 -26.36
C ASP A 247 -9.12 3.24 -26.90
N SER A 248 -9.67 4.11 -26.04
CA SER A 248 -10.05 5.49 -26.36
C SER A 248 -8.86 6.32 -26.88
N ALA A 249 -7.69 6.16 -26.28
CA ALA A 249 -6.47 6.80 -26.76
C ALA A 249 -6.11 6.31 -28.17
N CYS A 250 -6.05 4.99 -28.38
CA CYS A 250 -5.72 4.40 -29.67
C CYS A 250 -6.72 4.75 -30.79
N ASN A 251 -8.03 4.73 -30.50
CA ASN A 251 -9.09 4.84 -31.50
C ASN A 251 -9.56 6.27 -31.78
N CYS A 252 -9.49 7.18 -30.80
CA CYS A 252 -9.97 8.56 -30.94
C CYS A 252 -8.82 9.57 -30.87
N LEU A 253 -7.96 9.49 -29.84
CA LEU A 253 -6.92 10.51 -29.63
C LEU A 253 -5.80 10.46 -30.67
N MET A 254 -5.55 9.31 -31.29
CA MET A 254 -4.53 9.15 -32.33
C MET A 254 -5.02 9.46 -33.75
N LYS A 255 -6.13 10.21 -33.89
CA LYS A 255 -6.66 10.68 -35.18
C LYS A 255 -6.27 12.13 -35.45
N TYR A 256 -5.85 12.41 -36.69
CA TYR A 256 -5.36 13.72 -37.12
C TYR A 256 -6.33 14.87 -36.80
N HIS A 257 -7.62 14.71 -37.15
CA HIS A 257 -8.65 15.72 -36.95
C HIS A 257 -8.90 16.02 -35.47
N THR A 258 -8.84 15.00 -34.61
CA THR A 258 -9.00 15.14 -33.14
C THR A 258 -7.81 15.86 -32.51
N VAL A 259 -6.56 15.56 -32.89
CA VAL A 259 -5.40 16.30 -32.36
C VAL A 259 -5.38 17.75 -32.87
N CYS A 260 -5.70 17.97 -34.15
CA CYS A 260 -5.83 19.31 -34.71
C CYS A 260 -6.89 20.15 -33.98
N ASN A 261 -8.08 19.59 -33.72
CA ASN A 261 -9.13 20.28 -32.97
C ASN A 261 -8.76 20.48 -31.49
N ALA A 262 -8.12 19.50 -30.83
CA ALA A 262 -7.66 19.64 -29.45
C ALA A 262 -6.61 20.76 -29.29
N LEU A 263 -5.64 20.85 -30.20
CA LEU A 263 -4.63 21.92 -30.21
C LEU A 263 -5.21 23.28 -30.60
N PHE A 264 -6.13 23.32 -31.57
CA PHE A 264 -6.82 24.57 -31.95
C PHE A 264 -7.72 25.09 -30.83
N MET A 265 -8.43 24.19 -30.13
CA MET A 265 -9.20 24.55 -28.95
C MET A 265 -8.28 25.05 -27.84
N ALA A 266 -7.18 24.34 -27.53
CA ALA A 266 -6.19 24.80 -26.55
C ALA A 266 -5.65 26.21 -26.87
N LYS A 267 -5.41 26.54 -28.15
CA LYS A 267 -5.04 27.91 -28.56
C LYS A 267 -6.11 28.92 -28.14
N ALA A 268 -7.38 28.66 -28.46
CA ALA A 268 -8.50 29.55 -28.14
C ALA A 268 -8.78 29.62 -26.63
N GLU A 269 -8.54 28.55 -25.88
CA GLU A 269 -8.55 28.54 -24.41
C GLU A 269 -7.49 29.50 -23.84
N PHE A 270 -6.25 29.41 -24.33
CA PHE A 270 -5.15 30.29 -23.91
C PHE A 270 -5.35 31.78 -24.28
N GLU A 271 -6.21 32.07 -25.26
CA GLU A 271 -6.58 33.44 -25.64
C GLU A 271 -7.78 33.97 -24.83
N LYS A 272 -8.69 33.10 -24.36
CA LYS A 272 -9.88 33.51 -23.61
C LYS A 272 -9.67 33.51 -22.09
N LEU A 273 -8.91 32.57 -21.54
CA LEU A 273 -8.66 32.44 -20.09
C LEU A 273 -7.60 33.42 -19.54
N SER A 274 -7.10 34.34 -20.37
CA SER A 274 -6.31 35.50 -19.90
C SER A 274 -7.19 36.64 -19.35
N GLU A 275 -8.50 36.59 -19.55
CA GLU A 275 -9.46 37.48 -18.89
C GLU A 275 -9.69 37.04 -17.42
N GLU A 276 -10.04 37.96 -16.52
CA GLU A 276 -10.40 37.56 -15.14
C GLU A 276 -11.70 36.74 -15.13
N PRO A 277 -11.82 35.72 -14.26
CA PRO A 277 -13.07 35.00 -14.04
C PRO A 277 -14.22 35.91 -13.59
N ASP A 278 -15.45 35.51 -13.89
CA ASP A 278 -16.67 36.24 -13.52
C ASP A 278 -17.01 36.04 -12.03
N TRP A 279 -16.28 36.77 -11.17
CA TRP A 279 -16.42 36.71 -9.72
C TRP A 279 -17.80 37.18 -9.23
N SER A 280 -18.46 38.06 -9.98
CA SER A 280 -19.85 38.49 -9.76
C SER A 280 -20.80 37.30 -9.84
N PHE A 281 -20.79 36.60 -10.98
CA PHE A 281 -21.65 35.45 -11.22
C PHE A 281 -21.43 34.33 -10.20
N MET A 282 -20.18 34.06 -9.82
CA MET A 282 -19.84 33.05 -8.81
C MET A 282 -20.40 33.42 -7.42
N ARG A 283 -20.36 34.69 -7.01
CA ARG A 283 -20.94 35.14 -5.73
C ARG A 283 -22.46 35.05 -5.72
N GLU A 284 -23.12 35.51 -6.77
CA GLU A 284 -24.58 35.44 -6.92
C GLU A 284 -25.09 34.00 -6.87
N ASN A 285 -24.33 33.06 -7.44
CA ASN A 285 -24.70 31.66 -7.53
C ASN A 285 -23.97 30.75 -6.53
N VAL A 286 -23.39 31.30 -5.46
CA VAL A 286 -22.52 30.57 -4.51
C VAL A 286 -23.16 29.30 -3.93
N LYS A 287 -24.48 29.31 -3.69
CA LYS A 287 -25.25 28.15 -3.20
C LYS A 287 -25.47 27.05 -4.25
N LYS A 288 -25.27 27.36 -5.54
CA LYS A 288 -25.49 26.47 -6.68
C LYS A 288 -24.17 25.91 -7.28
N ILE A 289 -23.00 26.24 -6.73
CA ILE A 289 -21.70 25.86 -7.28
C ILE A 289 -20.83 25.07 -6.30
N ALA A 290 -20.07 24.11 -6.82
CA ALA A 290 -19.03 23.39 -6.07
C ALA A 290 -17.78 23.13 -6.93
N PHE A 291 -16.61 23.07 -6.31
CA PHE A 291 -15.33 22.84 -6.99
C PHE A 291 -14.52 21.73 -6.29
N LEU A 292 -13.87 20.87 -7.09
CA LEU A 292 -12.90 19.88 -6.64
C LEU A 292 -11.53 20.17 -7.29
N PHE A 293 -10.50 20.35 -6.48
CA PHE A 293 -9.13 20.64 -6.91
C PHE A 293 -8.18 19.47 -6.63
N GLY A 294 -7.17 19.26 -7.49
CA GLY A 294 -6.06 18.34 -7.21
C GLY A 294 -4.93 19.00 -6.42
N THR A 295 -4.12 18.21 -5.69
CA THR A 295 -2.98 18.71 -4.90
C THR A 295 -1.81 19.26 -5.73
N ASP A 296 -1.62 18.75 -6.95
CA ASP A 296 -0.61 19.19 -7.92
C ASP A 296 -1.19 19.28 -9.34
N ASP A 297 -2.35 19.94 -9.47
CA ASP A 297 -2.94 20.22 -10.78
C ASP A 297 -2.45 21.57 -11.34
N HIS A 298 -1.80 21.53 -12.50
CA HIS A 298 -1.32 22.74 -13.17
C HIS A 298 -2.42 23.48 -13.93
N TRP A 299 -3.55 22.82 -14.23
CA TRP A 299 -4.73 23.40 -14.88
C TRP A 299 -5.62 24.15 -13.88
N GLY A 300 -5.94 23.52 -12.74
CA GLY A 300 -6.57 24.15 -11.58
C GLY A 300 -5.61 24.23 -10.38
N PRO A 301 -4.67 25.20 -10.32
CA PRO A 301 -3.70 25.28 -9.23
C PRO A 301 -4.34 25.68 -7.90
N LEU A 302 -3.78 25.20 -6.77
CA LEU A 302 -4.28 25.54 -5.43
C LEU A 302 -4.26 27.05 -5.10
N SER A 303 -3.41 27.85 -5.77
CA SER A 303 -3.47 29.31 -5.67
C SER A 303 -4.80 29.89 -6.17
N PHE A 304 -5.47 29.19 -7.10
CA PHE A 304 -6.80 29.56 -7.59
C PHE A 304 -7.91 29.09 -6.63
N PHE A 305 -7.74 27.93 -5.97
CA PHE A 305 -8.59 27.52 -4.84
C PHE A 305 -8.57 28.58 -3.73
N GLU A 306 -7.39 29.10 -3.36
CA GLU A 306 -7.25 30.19 -2.40
C GLU A 306 -7.92 31.48 -2.86
N GLU A 307 -7.87 31.78 -4.16
CA GLU A 307 -8.51 32.97 -4.73
C GLU A 307 -10.04 32.87 -4.74
N ILE A 308 -10.62 31.72 -5.12
CA ILE A 308 -12.08 31.51 -4.99
C ILE A 308 -12.49 31.60 -3.51
N SER A 309 -11.75 30.96 -2.60
CA SER A 309 -12.02 31.01 -1.15
C SER A 309 -12.04 32.46 -0.61
N ARG A 310 -11.22 33.35 -1.18
CA ARG A 310 -11.14 34.76 -0.81
C ARG A 310 -12.19 35.66 -1.51
N ARG A 311 -12.42 35.47 -2.82
CA ARG A 311 -13.31 36.33 -3.64
C ARG A 311 -14.77 35.86 -3.67
N VAL A 312 -15.05 34.61 -3.28
CA VAL A 312 -16.37 33.95 -3.29
C VAL A 312 -16.59 33.19 -1.97
N PRO A 313 -16.72 33.91 -0.83
CA PRO A 313 -16.90 33.27 0.48
C PRO A 313 -18.18 32.43 0.52
N GLY A 314 -18.07 31.20 1.02
CA GLY A 314 -19.19 30.25 1.10
C GLY A 314 -19.33 29.29 -0.09
N ALA A 315 -18.47 29.39 -1.12
CA ALA A 315 -18.42 28.38 -2.19
C ALA A 315 -18.02 27.01 -1.62
N VAL A 316 -18.62 25.93 -2.14
CA VAL A 316 -18.22 24.57 -1.75
C VAL A 316 -16.90 24.24 -2.43
N LEU A 317 -15.81 24.24 -1.67
CA LEU A 317 -14.45 23.98 -2.16
C LEU A 317 -13.89 22.71 -1.50
N SER A 318 -13.37 21.79 -2.30
CA SER A 318 -12.74 20.55 -1.83
C SER A 318 -11.43 20.29 -2.55
N ILE A 319 -10.53 19.55 -1.89
CA ILE A 319 -9.24 19.12 -2.42
C ILE A 319 -9.24 17.58 -2.42
N GLU A 320 -8.95 17.00 -3.57
CA GLU A 320 -8.67 15.58 -3.76
C GLU A 320 -7.41 15.21 -2.95
N ARG A 321 -7.46 14.15 -2.14
CA ARG A 321 -6.36 13.73 -1.25
C ARG A 321 -5.99 12.24 -1.34
N ALA A 322 -6.74 11.44 -2.10
CA ALA A 322 -6.46 10.02 -2.35
C ALA A 322 -5.41 9.80 -3.45
N GLY A 323 -4.90 10.87 -4.09
CA GLY A 323 -3.83 10.80 -5.08
C GLY A 323 -4.32 10.68 -6.53
N HIS A 324 -5.60 10.94 -6.78
CA HIS A 324 -6.17 10.95 -8.11
C HIS A 324 -5.83 12.25 -8.84
N THR A 325 -5.08 12.13 -9.94
CA THR A 325 -4.62 13.28 -10.72
C THR A 325 -5.74 13.87 -11.60
N HIS A 326 -5.46 15.00 -12.27
CA HIS A 326 -6.30 15.59 -13.32
C HIS A 326 -6.79 14.56 -14.37
N ALA A 327 -6.02 13.49 -14.61
CA ALA A 327 -6.42 12.40 -15.50
C ALA A 327 -7.25 11.29 -14.81
N PHE A 328 -8.08 11.63 -13.81
CA PHE A 328 -8.84 10.65 -13.01
C PHE A 328 -9.65 9.67 -13.88
N SER A 329 -10.25 10.18 -14.96
CA SER A 329 -11.05 9.43 -15.92
C SER A 329 -10.24 8.37 -16.70
N CYS A 330 -8.92 8.49 -16.80
CA CYS A 330 -8.09 7.45 -17.41
C CYS A 330 -7.91 6.20 -16.52
N THR A 331 -8.36 6.23 -15.27
CA THR A 331 -8.18 5.15 -14.28
C THR A 331 -9.52 4.72 -13.71
N GLU A 332 -9.72 3.42 -13.46
CA GLU A 332 -10.96 2.92 -12.85
C GLU A 332 -11.11 3.42 -11.42
N ALA A 333 -10.06 3.32 -10.59
CA ALA A 333 -10.07 3.82 -9.21
C ALA A 333 -10.39 5.33 -9.12
N GLY A 334 -9.75 6.18 -9.94
CA GLY A 334 -10.04 7.61 -9.96
C GLY A 334 -11.44 7.94 -10.49
N SER A 335 -11.93 7.18 -11.46
CA SER A 335 -13.31 7.31 -11.96
C SER A 335 -14.34 6.98 -10.88
N ILE A 336 -14.17 5.85 -10.18
CA ILE A 336 -15.05 5.44 -9.07
C ILE A 336 -14.99 6.44 -7.92
N TRP A 337 -13.80 6.87 -7.50
CA TRP A 337 -13.65 7.82 -6.39
C TRP A 337 -14.34 9.15 -6.68
N VAL A 338 -14.11 9.74 -7.86
CA VAL A 338 -14.73 11.02 -8.22
C VAL A 338 -16.25 10.87 -8.41
N ALA A 339 -16.74 9.71 -8.88
CA ALA A 339 -18.16 9.41 -8.94
C ALA A 339 -18.81 9.31 -7.55
N ASN A 340 -18.17 8.61 -6.60
CA ASN A 340 -18.62 8.50 -5.21
C ASN A 340 -18.72 9.88 -4.53
N TYR A 341 -17.67 10.71 -4.70
CA TYR A 341 -17.63 12.09 -4.21
C TYR A 341 -18.76 12.92 -4.82
N LEU A 342 -18.94 12.86 -6.15
CA LEU A 342 -19.95 13.63 -6.85
C LEU A 342 -21.37 13.24 -6.44
N ALA A 343 -21.66 11.93 -6.34
CA ALA A 343 -22.95 11.42 -5.91
C ALA A 343 -23.29 11.85 -4.49
N THR A 344 -22.32 11.83 -3.58
CA THR A 344 -22.47 12.32 -2.20
C THR A 344 -22.83 13.81 -2.20
N LEU A 345 -22.13 14.61 -3.01
CA LEU A 345 -22.33 16.05 -3.09
C LEU A 345 -23.71 16.40 -3.71
N ILE A 346 -24.13 15.66 -4.75
CA ILE A 346 -25.46 15.76 -5.36
C ILE A 346 -26.56 15.40 -4.34
N LYS A 347 -26.45 14.26 -3.63
CA LYS A 347 -27.42 13.85 -2.60
C LYS A 347 -27.57 14.90 -1.51
N ASN A 348 -26.45 15.42 -0.99
CA ASN A 348 -26.43 16.48 0.02
C ASN A 348 -27.12 17.77 -0.47
N GLN A 349 -26.96 18.13 -1.75
CA GLN A 349 -27.60 19.31 -2.33
C GLN A 349 -29.11 19.11 -2.57
N LEU A 350 -29.53 17.91 -3.00
CA LEU A 350 -30.95 17.57 -3.16
C LEU A 350 -31.68 17.61 -1.81
N LEU A 351 -31.06 17.11 -0.74
CA LEU A 351 -31.59 17.18 0.63
C LEU A 351 -31.77 18.62 1.12
N ARG A 352 -30.87 19.54 0.76
CA ARG A 352 -30.94 20.96 1.14
C ARG A 352 -32.07 21.74 0.47
N ASN A 353 -32.45 21.37 -0.76
CA ASN A 353 -33.39 22.14 -1.56
C ASN A 353 -34.88 21.77 -1.35
N GLY A 354 -35.20 20.72 -0.59
CA GLY A 354 -36.56 20.36 -0.13
C GLY A 354 -37.55 19.88 -1.21
N SER A 355 -37.37 20.24 -2.48
CA SER A 355 -38.38 20.06 -3.55
C SER A 355 -38.48 18.64 -4.15
N TYR A 356 -37.65 17.69 -3.73
CA TYR A 356 -37.58 16.33 -4.32
C TYR A 356 -38.00 15.21 -3.35
N GLY A 357 -38.98 15.49 -2.48
CA GLY A 357 -39.43 14.58 -1.42
C GLY A 357 -39.78 13.15 -1.85
N LYS A 358 -40.25 12.95 -3.09
CA LYS A 358 -40.57 11.61 -3.64
C LYS A 358 -39.32 10.76 -3.95
N ALA A 359 -38.21 11.38 -4.35
CA ALA A 359 -36.96 10.68 -4.64
C ALA A 359 -36.20 10.30 -3.34
N ILE A 360 -36.36 11.12 -2.30
CA ILE A 360 -35.69 10.93 -1.00
C ILE A 360 -36.23 9.67 -0.28
N SER A 361 -37.53 9.37 -0.38
CA SER A 361 -38.13 8.18 0.28
C SER A 361 -37.69 6.85 -0.31
N LEU A 362 -37.27 6.80 -1.58
CA LEU A 362 -36.86 5.55 -2.25
C LEU A 362 -35.38 5.21 -2.04
N LEU A 363 -34.57 6.18 -1.63
CA LEU A 363 -33.13 6.00 -1.38
C LEU A 363 -32.79 5.42 0.01
N GLN A 364 -33.78 5.08 0.84
CA GLN A 364 -33.58 4.70 2.25
C GLN A 364 -33.90 3.24 2.62
N HIS A 365 -34.29 2.38 1.67
CA HIS A 365 -34.55 0.95 1.96
C HIS A 365 -34.01 0.01 0.87
N PRO A 366 -33.33 -1.05 1.32
CA PRO A 366 -33.80 -2.42 1.07
C PRO A 366 -34.20 -3.09 2.39
N GLN A 367 -35.42 -3.64 2.48
CA GLN A 367 -35.84 -4.47 3.61
C GLN A 367 -35.59 -5.96 3.36
N GLY A 368 -35.42 -6.71 4.45
CA GLY A 368 -35.23 -8.18 4.46
C GLY A 368 -34.73 -8.69 5.83
N THR A 369 -35.30 -8.24 6.96
CA THR A 369 -36.35 -8.91 7.80
C THR A 369 -35.91 -10.14 8.62
N TYR A 370 -36.01 -10.00 9.96
CA TYR A 370 -36.01 -11.01 11.04
C TYR A 370 -34.70 -11.82 11.24
N CYS A 371 -34.20 -12.18 12.42
CA CYS A 371 -34.55 -12.02 13.86
C CYS A 371 -33.23 -12.13 14.69
N ASP A 372 -33.10 -11.83 15.99
CA ASP A 372 -34.04 -11.41 17.05
C ASP A 372 -33.32 -10.58 18.16
N GLU A 373 -33.96 -10.33 19.31
CA GLU A 373 -33.47 -9.48 20.42
C GLU A 373 -32.39 -10.12 21.34
N ALA A 374 -31.26 -9.41 21.55
CA ALA A 374 -30.61 -9.24 22.87
C ALA A 374 -29.56 -8.10 22.87
N VAL A 375 -29.45 -7.37 23.99
CA VAL A 375 -28.39 -6.37 24.30
C VAL A 375 -28.33 -5.14 23.39
N CYS A 376 -29.32 -4.25 23.53
CA CYS A 376 -29.21 -2.86 23.08
C CYS A 376 -29.74 -1.88 24.14
N GLN A 377 -28.97 -1.72 25.24
CA GLN A 377 -29.17 -0.65 26.22
C GLN A 377 -27.85 0.09 26.48
N TYR A 378 -27.49 0.99 25.56
CA TYR A 378 -26.90 2.31 25.85
C TYR A 378 -26.72 3.05 24.52
N LEU A 379 -27.72 3.85 24.13
CA LEU A 379 -27.67 5.07 23.29
C LEU A 379 -29.10 5.43 22.84
N SER A 380 -29.87 6.02 23.75
CA SER A 380 -31.22 6.51 23.46
C SER A 380 -31.19 7.77 22.58
N TYR A 381 -31.08 7.61 21.26
CA TYR A 381 -31.27 8.70 20.28
C TYR A 381 -32.76 8.97 20.00
N ALA A 382 -33.55 9.14 21.07
CA ALA A 382 -35.01 9.21 21.01
C ALA A 382 -35.61 10.31 21.90
N SER A 383 -35.10 11.55 21.83
CA SER A 383 -35.79 12.75 22.35
C SER A 383 -35.11 14.09 22.00
N LEU A 384 -34.95 14.43 20.71
CA LEU A 384 -34.58 15.78 20.20
C LEU A 384 -34.75 15.74 18.65
N SER A 385 -35.71 16.39 17.99
CA SER A 385 -36.83 17.21 18.46
C SER A 385 -37.92 17.31 17.38
N THR A 386 -39.20 17.18 17.74
CA THR A 386 -40.27 17.94 17.05
C THR A 386 -40.08 19.41 17.40
N GLY A 387 -39.41 20.17 16.53
CA GLY A 387 -39.08 21.56 16.75
C GLY A 387 -38.24 22.12 15.62
N VAL A 388 -38.73 23.19 14.97
CA VAL A 388 -38.05 23.85 13.85
C VAL A 388 -36.82 24.59 14.38
N GLY A 389 -35.62 24.16 14.00
CA GLY A 389 -34.37 24.80 14.38
C GLY A 389 -33.25 24.56 13.35
N HIS A 390 -32.67 25.63 12.81
CA HIS A 390 -31.51 25.56 11.93
C HIS A 390 -30.27 25.06 12.68
N TYR A 391 -29.55 24.10 12.09
CA TYR A 391 -28.21 23.70 12.54
C TYR A 391 -27.13 24.09 11.52
N GLU A 392 -26.75 25.36 11.51
CA GLU A 392 -25.47 25.79 10.93
C GLU A 392 -24.32 25.41 11.88
N ARG A 393 -23.77 24.21 11.77
CA ARG A 393 -22.51 23.85 12.44
C ARG A 393 -21.31 24.20 11.56
N CYS A 394 -20.95 25.48 11.59
CA CYS A 394 -19.68 25.95 11.05
C CYS A 394 -18.54 25.48 11.97
N PHE A 395 -17.82 24.44 11.58
CA PHE A 395 -16.62 24.02 12.30
C PHE A 395 -15.51 25.08 12.11
N PRO A 396 -14.75 25.43 13.17
CA PRO A 396 -13.63 26.34 13.04
C PRO A 396 -12.54 25.75 12.10
N PRO A 397 -11.77 26.60 11.39
CA PRO A 397 -10.62 26.13 10.62
C PRO A 397 -9.62 25.38 11.51
N LEU A 398 -8.85 24.43 10.96
CA LEU A 398 -7.94 23.56 11.74
C LEU A 398 -6.89 24.30 12.59
N PHE A 399 -6.60 25.57 12.29
CA PHE A 399 -5.73 26.45 13.08
C PHE A 399 -6.44 27.14 14.27
N HIS A 400 -7.71 26.83 14.51
CA HIS A 400 -8.50 27.29 15.65
C HIS A 400 -9.04 26.09 16.44
N PRO A 401 -8.91 26.07 17.78
CA PRO A 401 -9.41 24.95 18.58
C PRO A 401 -10.94 24.84 18.51
N LEU A 402 -11.42 23.60 18.46
CA LEU A 402 -12.84 23.26 18.47
C LEU A 402 -13.49 23.68 19.79
N LYS A 403 -14.39 24.67 19.73
CA LYS A 403 -15.12 25.18 20.90
C LYS A 403 -15.98 24.07 21.53
N GLY A 404 -15.88 23.92 22.85
CA GLY A 404 -16.67 22.97 23.62
C GLY A 404 -16.06 21.57 23.77
N ILE A 405 -14.89 21.28 23.19
CA ILE A 405 -14.17 20.04 23.51
C ILE A 405 -13.54 20.16 24.90
N LYS A 406 -13.84 19.19 25.77
CA LYS A 406 -13.10 18.96 27.01
C LYS A 406 -11.88 18.10 26.67
N LEU A 407 -10.69 18.69 26.71
CA LEU A 407 -9.45 17.92 26.62
C LEU A 407 -9.21 17.21 27.96
N PRO A 408 -8.66 15.97 27.96
CA PRO A 408 -8.18 15.34 29.19
C PRO A 408 -7.03 16.16 29.80
N PRO A 409 -6.78 16.04 31.11
CA PRO A 409 -5.57 16.61 31.71
C PRO A 409 -4.33 16.01 31.04
N PHE A 410 -3.29 16.82 30.89
CA PHE A 410 -1.99 16.36 30.42
C PHE A 410 -1.34 15.45 31.47
N LEU A 411 -0.60 14.45 31.01
CA LEU A 411 0.31 13.68 31.87
C LEU A 411 1.47 14.57 32.33
N PRO A 412 2.10 14.28 33.49
CA PRO A 412 3.32 14.97 33.90
C PRO A 412 4.47 14.69 32.92
N ASP A 413 5.41 15.65 32.80
CA ASP A 413 6.56 15.54 31.89
C ASP A 413 7.44 14.31 32.16
N VAL A 414 7.42 13.82 33.40
CA VAL A 414 8.03 12.55 33.81
C VAL A 414 6.93 11.67 34.40
N VAL A 415 6.64 10.56 33.71
CA VAL A 415 5.78 9.47 34.20
C VAL A 415 6.70 8.34 34.67
N GLU A 416 6.44 7.76 35.83
CA GLU A 416 7.17 6.57 36.29
C GLU A 416 6.92 5.40 35.32
N ARG A 417 7.95 4.58 35.09
CA ARG A 417 7.79 3.36 34.29
C ARG A 417 6.93 2.37 35.06
N TYR A 418 5.90 1.83 34.42
CA TYR A 418 5.08 0.77 35.00
C TYR A 418 5.90 -0.52 35.06
N PRO A 419 5.89 -1.25 36.20
CA PRO A 419 6.55 -2.54 36.27
C PRO A 419 5.76 -3.59 35.48
N THR A 420 6.46 -4.48 34.78
CA THR A 420 5.81 -5.66 34.17
C THR A 420 5.30 -6.57 35.27
N LYS A 421 3.98 -6.79 35.30
CA LYS A 421 3.33 -7.77 36.20
C LYS A 421 3.13 -9.08 35.44
N ILE A 422 3.32 -10.21 36.13
CA ILE A 422 3.16 -11.56 35.58
C ILE A 422 2.34 -12.40 36.57
N THR A 423 1.30 -13.06 36.08
CA THR A 423 0.47 -14.01 36.83
C THR A 423 0.39 -15.32 36.07
N THR A 424 0.66 -16.43 36.77
CA THR A 424 0.52 -17.78 36.23
C THR A 424 -0.81 -18.37 36.70
N LEU A 425 -1.64 -18.79 35.75
CA LEU A 425 -2.91 -19.46 36.01
C LEU A 425 -2.68 -20.90 36.52
N THR A 426 -3.72 -21.49 37.10
CA THR A 426 -3.66 -22.85 37.67
C THR A 426 -3.37 -23.95 36.65
N ASN A 427 -3.64 -23.69 35.36
CA ASN A 427 -3.32 -24.58 34.23
C ASN A 427 -1.92 -24.33 33.63
N GLY A 428 -1.09 -23.47 34.22
CA GLY A 428 0.28 -23.17 33.78
C GLY A 428 0.41 -22.02 32.78
N LEU A 429 -0.70 -21.53 32.22
CA LEU A 429 -0.68 -20.40 31.28
C LEU A 429 -0.27 -19.11 31.98
N ARG A 430 0.56 -18.31 31.31
CA ARG A 430 1.13 -17.07 31.87
C ARG A 430 0.47 -15.85 31.25
N ILE A 431 -0.05 -14.94 32.08
CA ILE A 431 -0.58 -13.63 31.68
C ILE A 431 0.39 -12.56 32.18
N ALA A 432 0.84 -11.68 31.29
CA ALA A 432 1.76 -10.61 31.60
C ALA A 432 1.28 -9.27 31.04
N SER A 433 1.47 -8.18 31.78
CA SER A 433 1.28 -6.86 31.20
C SER A 433 2.18 -5.77 31.77
N GLU A 434 2.37 -4.74 30.96
CA GLU A 434 2.96 -3.46 31.32
C GLU A 434 2.02 -2.36 30.83
N ASP A 435 1.56 -1.49 31.73
CA ASP A 435 0.77 -0.34 31.31
C ASP A 435 1.69 0.77 30.74
N GLY A 436 1.14 1.70 29.97
CA GLY A 436 1.91 2.75 29.31
C GLY A 436 1.11 4.03 29.09
N PRO A 437 1.76 5.20 28.94
CA PRO A 437 1.08 6.49 28.84
C PRO A 437 0.34 6.74 27.52
N GLY A 438 0.57 5.91 26.48
CA GLY A 438 -0.05 6.07 25.16
C GLY A 438 -1.55 5.72 25.13
N PRO A 439 -2.28 6.06 24.03
CA PRO A 439 -3.68 5.66 23.84
C PRO A 439 -3.84 4.30 23.14
N ALA A 440 -2.74 3.69 22.68
CA ALA A 440 -2.71 2.38 22.03
C ALA A 440 -2.42 1.26 23.04
N ALA A 441 -2.91 0.07 22.71
CA ALA A 441 -2.58 -1.20 23.36
C ALA A 441 -2.05 -2.17 22.30
N ALA A 442 -0.97 -2.88 22.61
CA ALA A 442 -0.42 -3.94 21.78
C ALA A 442 -0.52 -5.25 22.57
N ILE A 443 -1.24 -6.23 22.03
CA ILE A 443 -1.58 -7.48 22.71
C ILE A 443 -1.06 -8.63 21.86
N GLY A 444 -0.41 -9.61 22.48
CA GLY A 444 0.09 -10.79 21.77
C GLY A 444 -0.10 -12.06 22.57
N LEU A 445 -0.47 -13.13 21.87
CA LEU A 445 -0.46 -14.49 22.39
C LEU A 445 0.73 -15.22 21.76
N TYR A 446 1.69 -15.59 22.60
CA TYR A 446 2.94 -16.22 22.22
C TYR A 446 2.88 -17.69 22.60
N VAL A 447 3.27 -18.56 21.69
CA VAL A 447 3.26 -20.01 21.86
C VAL A 447 4.67 -20.52 21.63
N ASP A 448 5.23 -21.25 22.58
CA ASP A 448 6.43 -22.07 22.40
C ASP A 448 6.09 -23.26 21.50
N CYS A 449 6.01 -23.00 20.20
CA CYS A 449 5.73 -23.93 19.11
C CYS A 449 6.36 -23.36 17.84
N GLY A 450 6.78 -24.21 16.92
CA GLY A 450 7.52 -23.81 15.72
C GLY A 450 8.05 -25.02 14.95
N SER A 451 8.85 -24.80 13.91
CA SER A 451 9.37 -25.90 13.07
C SER A 451 10.25 -26.91 13.82
N VAL A 452 10.81 -26.59 15.00
CA VAL A 452 11.53 -27.57 15.83
C VAL A 452 10.65 -28.72 16.33
N TYR A 453 9.35 -28.49 16.47
CA TYR A 453 8.37 -29.51 16.88
C TYR A 453 7.79 -30.29 15.70
N GLU A 454 8.21 -29.99 14.47
CA GLU A 454 7.79 -30.71 13.28
C GLU A 454 8.51 -32.05 13.10
N THR A 455 7.79 -32.96 12.47
CA THR A 455 8.21 -34.29 12.03
C THR A 455 8.17 -34.35 10.50
N VAL A 456 8.76 -35.37 9.90
CA VAL A 456 8.74 -35.56 8.43
C VAL A 456 7.31 -35.62 7.86
N GLU A 457 6.33 -36.07 8.65
CA GLU A 457 4.92 -36.16 8.25
C GLU A 457 4.22 -34.80 8.20
N ASN A 458 4.55 -33.88 9.12
CA ASN A 458 3.89 -32.57 9.29
C ASN A 458 4.81 -31.36 8.98
N ALA A 459 5.99 -31.59 8.41
CA ALA A 459 6.94 -30.55 8.04
C ALA A 459 6.28 -29.45 7.17
N GLY A 460 6.38 -28.19 7.61
CA GLY A 460 5.72 -27.04 6.99
C GLY A 460 4.33 -26.68 7.53
N VAL A 461 3.79 -27.41 8.51
CA VAL A 461 2.52 -27.05 9.18
C VAL A 461 2.64 -25.73 9.94
N THR A 462 3.80 -25.38 10.48
CA THR A 462 4.02 -24.11 11.20
C THR A 462 3.80 -22.90 10.28
N HIS A 463 4.37 -22.93 9.07
CA HIS A 463 4.14 -21.89 8.05
C HIS A 463 2.67 -21.83 7.61
N LEU A 464 2.01 -22.98 7.48
CA LEU A 464 0.59 -23.01 7.18
C LEU A 464 -0.28 -22.48 8.33
N LEU A 465 0.07 -22.74 9.60
CA LEU A 465 -0.62 -22.20 10.78
C LEU A 465 -0.50 -20.68 10.89
N GLU A 466 0.63 -20.10 10.47
CA GLU A 466 0.81 -18.66 10.32
C GLU A 466 -0.13 -18.08 9.24
N ARG A 467 -0.21 -18.71 8.06
CA ARG A 467 -1.14 -18.31 6.99
C ARG A 467 -2.62 -18.56 7.32
N MET A 468 -2.89 -19.53 8.20
CA MET A 468 -4.22 -19.83 8.74
C MET A 468 -4.57 -19.00 9.99
N ALA A 469 -3.71 -18.08 10.43
CA ALA A 469 -4.05 -17.13 11.49
C ALA A 469 -5.25 -16.26 11.11
N TYR A 470 -6.12 -15.98 12.09
CA TYR A 470 -7.35 -15.17 11.93
C TYR A 470 -8.34 -15.68 10.85
N LYS A 471 -8.22 -16.94 10.42
CA LYS A 471 -9.24 -17.64 9.61
C LYS A 471 -10.42 -18.11 10.48
N SER A 472 -11.36 -18.84 9.90
CA SER A 472 -12.62 -19.18 10.57
C SER A 472 -12.41 -19.95 11.90
N THR A 473 -13.10 -19.53 12.95
CA THR A 473 -13.17 -20.21 14.26
C THR A 473 -14.47 -20.98 14.41
N ARG A 474 -14.63 -21.71 15.52
CA ARG A 474 -15.91 -22.36 15.88
C ARG A 474 -17.04 -21.35 16.12
N ASN A 475 -16.69 -20.12 16.48
CA ASN A 475 -17.64 -19.08 16.91
C ASN A 475 -17.86 -18.01 15.84
N ARG A 476 -16.88 -17.79 14.94
CA ARG A 476 -16.87 -16.69 13.96
C ARG A 476 -16.30 -17.17 12.63
N ASN A 477 -16.97 -16.85 11.52
CA ASN A 477 -16.36 -17.03 10.20
C ASN A 477 -15.30 -15.94 9.92
N HIS A 478 -14.38 -16.22 9.00
CA HIS A 478 -13.29 -15.31 8.59
C HIS A 478 -13.79 -13.88 8.25
N ALA A 479 -14.92 -13.75 7.55
CA ALA A 479 -15.48 -12.44 7.20
C ALA A 479 -15.99 -11.64 8.43
N HIS A 480 -16.47 -12.31 9.48
CA HIS A 480 -16.83 -11.67 10.74
C HIS A 480 -15.58 -11.22 11.50
N ILE A 481 -14.53 -12.06 11.55
CA ILE A 481 -13.26 -11.76 12.21
C ILE A 481 -12.62 -10.50 11.60
N VAL A 482 -12.51 -10.43 10.27
CA VAL A 482 -12.00 -9.25 9.55
C VAL A 482 -12.81 -7.99 9.89
N ARG A 483 -14.15 -8.06 9.86
CA ARG A 483 -15.01 -6.93 10.23
C ARG A 483 -14.87 -6.51 11.69
N SER A 484 -14.64 -7.45 12.62
CA SER A 484 -14.38 -7.13 14.03
C SER A 484 -13.03 -6.41 14.18
N ILE A 485 -12.00 -6.83 13.46
CA ILE A 485 -10.70 -6.15 13.42
C ILE A 485 -10.86 -4.70 12.93
N GLU A 486 -11.44 -4.53 11.75
CA GLU A 486 -11.69 -3.22 11.14
C GLU A 486 -12.57 -2.30 12.00
N ALA A 487 -13.62 -2.85 12.64
CA ALA A 487 -14.52 -2.08 13.50
C ALA A 487 -13.84 -1.53 14.76
N THR A 488 -12.81 -2.22 15.28
CA THR A 488 -11.97 -1.71 16.38
C THR A 488 -10.87 -0.76 15.90
N GLY A 489 -10.68 -0.61 14.58
CA GLY A 489 -9.53 0.06 13.99
C GLY A 489 -8.20 -0.65 14.31
N GLY A 490 -8.26 -1.95 14.60
CA GLY A 490 -7.11 -2.75 15.01
C GLY A 490 -6.29 -3.26 13.83
N ASN A 491 -5.06 -3.68 14.12
CA ASN A 491 -4.18 -4.38 13.18
C ASN A 491 -3.84 -5.75 13.75
N ALA A 492 -4.14 -6.80 13.01
CA ALA A 492 -3.89 -8.18 13.41
C ALA A 492 -2.77 -8.79 12.55
N GLY A 493 -1.86 -9.53 13.17
CA GLY A 493 -0.76 -10.21 12.48
C GLY A 493 -0.39 -11.51 13.17
N ALA A 494 0.31 -12.38 12.46
CA ALA A 494 0.96 -13.55 13.02
C ALA A 494 2.41 -13.61 12.53
N SER A 495 3.25 -14.29 13.30
CA SER A 495 4.61 -14.64 12.90
C SER A 495 4.95 -16.06 13.35
N ALA A 496 5.55 -16.85 12.46
CA ALA A 496 6.17 -18.12 12.81
C ALA A 496 7.69 -17.99 12.93
N SER A 497 8.26 -18.70 13.91
CA SER A 497 9.70 -18.93 14.02
C SER A 497 9.99 -20.40 14.30
N ARG A 498 11.28 -20.76 14.38
CA ARG A 498 11.72 -22.14 14.59
C ARG A 498 11.26 -22.70 15.93
N GLU A 499 11.38 -21.91 17.00
CA GLU A 499 11.02 -22.32 18.37
C GLU A 499 9.68 -21.76 18.86
N GLN A 500 9.20 -20.64 18.28
CA GLN A 500 8.11 -19.85 18.87
C GLN A 500 7.26 -19.14 17.81
N MET A 501 5.93 -19.17 17.99
CA MET A 501 4.93 -18.47 17.19
C MET A 501 4.33 -17.31 18.00
N ALA A 502 3.97 -16.22 17.33
CA ALA A 502 3.30 -15.09 17.95
C ALA A 502 2.08 -14.64 17.14
N TYR A 503 0.94 -14.52 17.81
CA TYR A 503 -0.29 -13.94 17.26
C TYR A 503 -0.47 -12.56 17.90
N LEU A 504 -0.44 -11.51 17.08
CA LEU A 504 -0.35 -10.11 17.50
C LEU A 504 -1.62 -9.35 17.13
N TYR A 505 -2.03 -8.43 18.01
CA TYR A 505 -3.19 -7.56 17.83
C TYR A 505 -2.93 -6.18 18.44
N ASP A 506 -2.79 -5.16 17.58
CA ASP A 506 -2.67 -3.76 17.98
C ASP A 506 -4.04 -3.07 17.92
N THR A 507 -4.37 -2.26 18.92
CA THR A 507 -5.64 -1.50 18.96
C THR A 507 -5.55 -0.25 19.84
N LEU A 508 -6.66 0.47 19.99
CA LEU A 508 -6.80 1.52 21.01
C LEU A 508 -7.13 0.89 22.36
N LYS A 509 -6.59 1.44 23.46
CA LYS A 509 -6.85 0.94 24.83
C LYS A 509 -8.33 0.72 25.15
N ALA A 510 -9.21 1.58 24.63
CA ALA A 510 -10.65 1.48 24.83
C ALA A 510 -11.30 0.19 24.27
N HIS A 511 -10.61 -0.50 23.36
CA HIS A 511 -11.09 -1.72 22.69
C HIS A 511 -10.29 -2.98 23.08
N PHE A 512 -9.37 -2.87 24.04
CA PHE A 512 -8.55 -4.01 24.50
C PHE A 512 -9.38 -5.27 24.86
N PRO A 513 -10.57 -5.20 25.51
CA PRO A 513 -11.30 -6.41 25.88
C PRO A 513 -11.76 -7.23 24.68
N ALA A 514 -12.28 -6.55 23.65
CA ALA A 514 -12.71 -7.17 22.40
C ALA A 514 -11.52 -7.73 21.60
N ALA A 515 -10.36 -7.07 21.67
CA ALA A 515 -9.12 -7.56 21.08
C ALA A 515 -8.62 -8.85 21.75
N VAL A 516 -8.61 -8.91 23.10
CA VAL A 516 -8.25 -10.14 23.84
C VAL A 516 -9.24 -11.27 23.51
N GLU A 517 -10.54 -11.00 23.52
CA GLU A 517 -11.56 -11.99 23.20
C GLU A 517 -11.40 -12.58 21.79
N LEU A 518 -11.16 -11.71 20.79
CA LEU A 518 -10.99 -12.14 19.41
C LEU A 518 -9.66 -12.88 19.20
N LEU A 519 -8.57 -12.39 19.79
CA LEU A 519 -7.25 -13.05 19.75
C LEU A 519 -7.32 -14.46 20.36
N VAL A 520 -7.92 -14.59 21.54
CA VAL A 520 -8.07 -15.90 22.20
C VAL A 520 -9.01 -16.81 21.40
N ASP A 521 -10.12 -16.32 20.85
CA ASP A 521 -10.99 -17.15 19.99
C ASP A 521 -10.27 -17.65 18.74
N CYS A 522 -9.53 -16.77 18.05
CA CYS A 522 -8.75 -17.10 16.86
C CYS A 522 -7.66 -18.14 17.13
N VAL A 523 -6.95 -18.04 18.25
CA VAL A 523 -5.89 -19.01 18.57
C VAL A 523 -6.44 -20.28 19.20
N ARG A 524 -7.46 -20.23 20.08
CA ARG A 524 -7.99 -21.37 20.86
C ARG A 524 -8.98 -22.24 20.09
N ASN A 525 -9.82 -21.64 19.24
CA ASN A 525 -10.94 -22.32 18.59
C ASN A 525 -10.84 -22.35 17.05
N PRO A 526 -9.67 -22.53 16.41
CA PRO A 526 -9.57 -22.52 14.96
C PRO A 526 -10.35 -23.68 14.33
N VAL A 527 -10.97 -23.41 13.18
CA VAL A 527 -11.61 -24.42 12.34
C VAL A 527 -10.91 -24.41 10.99
N PHE A 528 -10.00 -25.36 10.81
CA PHE A 528 -9.31 -25.58 9.53
C PHE A 528 -10.31 -26.17 8.52
N LEU A 529 -11.04 -25.27 7.84
CA LEU A 529 -11.94 -25.60 6.74
C LEU A 529 -11.11 -25.97 5.50
N ASP A 530 -11.43 -27.10 4.87
CA ASP A 530 -10.63 -27.64 3.76
C ASP A 530 -10.48 -26.63 2.60
N CYS A 531 -11.51 -25.83 2.32
CA CYS A 531 -11.46 -24.77 1.31
C CYS A 531 -10.52 -23.60 1.66
N GLU A 532 -10.45 -23.20 2.94
CA GLU A 532 -9.54 -22.15 3.41
C GLU A 532 -8.09 -22.66 3.42
N VAL A 533 -7.89 -23.91 3.83
CA VAL A 533 -6.58 -24.60 3.81
C VAL A 533 -6.07 -24.76 2.38
N GLU A 534 -6.90 -25.23 1.45
CA GLU A 534 -6.56 -25.33 0.03
C GLU A 534 -6.17 -23.98 -0.59
N GLU A 535 -6.82 -22.89 -0.18
CA GLU A 535 -6.48 -21.54 -0.63
C GLU A 535 -5.10 -21.13 -0.12
N GLN A 536 -4.82 -21.32 1.18
CA GLN A 536 -3.51 -20.96 1.74
C GLN A 536 -2.39 -21.85 1.20
N LEU A 537 -2.62 -23.14 0.95
CA LEU A 537 -1.67 -24.03 0.27
C LEU A 537 -1.33 -23.55 -1.16
N LYS A 538 -2.30 -22.98 -1.90
CA LYS A 538 -2.06 -22.37 -3.22
C LYS A 538 -1.22 -21.10 -3.10
N ASN A 539 -1.52 -20.26 -2.10
CA ASN A 539 -0.76 -19.02 -1.81
C ASN A 539 0.71 -19.34 -1.43
N ILE A 540 0.92 -20.28 -0.50
CA ILE A 540 2.26 -20.71 -0.07
C ILE A 540 3.04 -21.32 -1.24
N ARG A 541 2.42 -22.12 -2.12
CA ARG A 541 3.09 -22.65 -3.31
C ARG A 541 3.58 -21.53 -4.24
N SER A 542 2.78 -20.48 -4.44
CA SER A 542 3.21 -19.31 -5.22
C SER A 542 4.37 -18.57 -4.56
N GLU A 543 4.32 -18.42 -3.23
CA GLU A 543 5.38 -17.77 -2.44
C GLU A 543 6.70 -18.53 -2.52
N ILE A 544 6.71 -19.86 -2.33
CA ILE A 544 7.93 -20.69 -2.43
C ILE A 544 8.63 -20.51 -3.78
N GLY A 545 7.86 -20.49 -4.87
CA GLY A 545 8.39 -20.28 -6.22
C GLY A 545 9.00 -18.89 -6.44
N GLU A 546 8.63 -17.90 -5.60
CA GLU A 546 9.10 -16.52 -5.72
C GLU A 546 10.19 -16.15 -4.71
N ILE A 547 10.25 -16.78 -3.51
CA ILE A 547 11.18 -16.44 -2.41
C ILE A 547 12.62 -16.30 -2.90
N ALA A 548 13.17 -17.30 -3.61
CA ALA A 548 14.55 -17.27 -4.08
C ALA A 548 14.85 -16.14 -5.08
N SER A 549 13.82 -15.56 -5.71
CA SER A 549 13.96 -14.44 -6.66
C SER A 549 13.67 -13.06 -6.04
N LYS A 550 12.77 -12.99 -5.04
CA LYS A 550 12.34 -11.76 -4.37
C LYS A 550 13.20 -11.43 -3.14
N ASP A 551 13.50 -12.43 -2.32
CA ASP A 551 14.36 -12.31 -1.13
C ASP A 551 15.43 -13.43 -1.09
N PRO A 552 16.55 -13.24 -1.80
CA PRO A 552 17.67 -14.18 -1.75
C PRO A 552 18.35 -14.21 -0.37
N GLN A 553 18.16 -13.21 0.52
CA GLN A 553 18.76 -13.20 1.85
C GLN A 553 18.00 -14.16 2.78
N GLN A 554 16.66 -14.08 2.81
CA GLN A 554 15.82 -15.03 3.55
C GLN A 554 16.06 -16.46 3.07
N PHE A 555 16.12 -16.67 1.75
CA PHE A 555 16.41 -18.00 1.17
C PHE A 555 17.78 -18.56 1.58
N LEU A 556 18.82 -17.73 1.61
CA LEU A 556 20.16 -18.15 2.05
C LEU A 556 20.20 -18.49 3.54
N LEU A 557 19.58 -17.66 4.39
CA LEU A 557 19.50 -17.93 5.83
C LEU A 557 18.75 -19.24 6.11
N GLU A 558 17.68 -19.51 5.38
CA GLU A 558 16.95 -20.76 5.48
C GLU A 558 17.79 -21.96 5.04
N SER A 559 18.47 -21.83 3.89
CA SER A 559 19.40 -22.83 3.36
C SER A 559 20.55 -23.15 4.33
N LEU A 560 21.06 -22.16 5.06
CA LEU A 560 22.08 -22.37 6.09
C LEU A 560 21.58 -23.22 7.26
N HIS A 561 20.34 -23.03 7.71
CA HIS A 561 19.80 -23.82 8.82
C HIS A 561 19.64 -25.29 8.41
N VAL A 562 19.06 -25.54 7.24
CA VAL A 562 18.87 -26.90 6.69
C VAL A 562 20.22 -27.59 6.40
N ALA A 563 21.25 -26.84 6.00
CA ALA A 563 22.57 -27.41 5.73
C ALA A 563 23.44 -27.61 6.98
N GLY A 564 23.34 -26.72 7.98
CA GLY A 564 24.23 -26.69 9.15
C GLY A 564 23.74 -27.53 10.33
N TYR A 565 22.43 -27.66 10.51
CA TYR A 565 21.81 -28.41 11.60
C TYR A 565 21.24 -29.76 11.15
N SER A 566 21.21 -30.72 12.07
CA SER A 566 20.49 -31.98 11.92
C SER A 566 19.59 -32.20 13.13
N GLY A 567 18.42 -32.79 12.91
CA GLY A 567 17.32 -32.79 13.88
C GLY A 567 16.54 -31.48 13.83
N ALA A 568 16.02 -31.06 14.97
CA ALA A 568 14.93 -30.09 15.08
C ALA A 568 15.15 -28.74 14.35
N LEU A 569 16.28 -28.07 14.56
CA LEU A 569 16.57 -26.76 13.94
C LEU A 569 16.88 -26.85 12.44
N GLY A 570 17.20 -28.05 11.95
CA GLY A 570 17.37 -28.35 10.52
C GLY A 570 16.04 -28.55 9.78
N ASN A 571 14.90 -28.60 10.47
CA ASN A 571 13.59 -28.57 9.82
C ASN A 571 13.40 -27.23 9.08
N PRO A 572 12.89 -27.26 7.84
CA PRO A 572 12.69 -26.06 7.06
C PRO A 572 11.49 -25.26 7.59
N MET A 573 11.67 -23.97 7.82
CA MET A 573 10.58 -23.03 8.10
C MET A 573 9.67 -22.86 6.88
N VAL A 574 10.27 -22.81 5.68
CA VAL A 574 9.54 -22.71 4.43
C VAL A 574 9.21 -24.13 3.95
N ALA A 575 7.93 -24.49 4.00
CA ALA A 575 7.43 -25.77 3.52
C ALA A 575 7.96 -26.11 2.11
N SER A 576 8.39 -27.34 1.87
CA SER A 576 8.78 -27.78 0.52
C SER A 576 7.53 -28.14 -0.31
N GLU A 577 7.62 -28.08 -1.64
CA GLU A 577 6.50 -28.46 -2.52
C GLU A 577 5.98 -29.87 -2.23
N ALA A 578 6.89 -30.83 -2.03
CA ALA A 578 6.55 -32.21 -1.67
C ALA A 578 5.90 -32.34 -0.29
N ALA A 579 6.11 -31.37 0.62
CA ALA A 579 5.43 -31.33 1.91
C ALA A 579 4.02 -30.72 1.79
N LEU A 580 3.83 -29.68 0.95
CA LEU A 580 2.51 -29.13 0.65
C LEU A 580 1.54 -30.14 0.02
N GLU A 581 2.05 -31.18 -0.64
CA GLU A 581 1.23 -32.30 -1.15
C GLU A 581 0.81 -33.30 -0.06
N ARG A 582 1.45 -33.30 1.11
CA ARG A 582 1.13 -34.18 2.24
C ARG A 582 0.29 -33.52 3.32
N ILE A 583 0.40 -32.19 3.48
CA ILE A 583 -0.32 -31.46 4.53
C ILE A 583 -1.80 -31.35 4.15
N ASP A 584 -2.67 -31.85 5.04
CA ASP A 584 -4.12 -31.69 4.95
C ASP A 584 -4.71 -31.15 6.28
N GLY A 585 -6.02 -30.87 6.28
CA GLY A 585 -6.74 -30.40 7.47
C GLY A 585 -6.68 -31.35 8.67
N SER A 586 -6.42 -32.65 8.47
CA SER A 586 -6.27 -33.63 9.56
C SER A 586 -4.88 -33.56 10.21
N VAL A 587 -3.83 -33.42 9.41
CA VAL A 587 -2.44 -33.26 9.87
C VAL A 587 -2.29 -31.96 10.67
N ILE A 588 -2.86 -30.86 10.18
CA ILE A 588 -2.86 -29.57 10.89
C ILE A 588 -3.60 -29.68 12.23
N ARG A 589 -4.80 -30.28 12.23
CA ARG A 589 -5.59 -30.48 13.47
C ARG A 589 -4.82 -31.29 14.52
N LYS A 590 -4.16 -32.38 14.11
CA LYS A 590 -3.34 -33.23 14.99
C LYS A 590 -2.17 -32.44 15.59
N PHE A 591 -1.33 -31.83 14.75
CA PHE A 591 -0.18 -31.05 15.20
C PHE A 591 -0.58 -29.90 16.13
N TYR A 592 -1.67 -29.20 15.80
CA TYR A 592 -2.22 -28.14 16.64
C TYR A 592 -2.63 -28.69 18.02
N SER A 593 -3.38 -29.80 18.08
CA SER A 593 -3.81 -30.40 19.35
C SER A 593 -2.68 -30.95 20.21
N GLU A 594 -1.55 -31.33 19.61
CA GLU A 594 -0.37 -31.87 20.31
C GLU A 594 0.54 -30.76 20.88
N ASN A 595 0.48 -29.53 20.33
CA ASN A 595 1.43 -28.45 20.67
C ASN A 595 0.82 -27.22 21.35
N PHE A 596 -0.46 -26.90 21.13
CA PHE A 596 -1.10 -25.71 21.70
C PHE A 596 -1.65 -25.99 23.11
N ASN A 597 -0.74 -26.31 24.04
CA ASN A 597 -1.03 -26.58 25.45
C ASN A 597 -0.85 -25.33 26.33
N ALA A 598 -1.57 -25.27 27.44
CA ALA A 598 -1.66 -24.08 28.30
C ALA A 598 -0.30 -23.62 28.87
N ASP A 599 0.57 -24.56 29.25
CA ASP A 599 1.89 -24.30 29.82
C ASP A 599 2.85 -23.58 28.85
N ARG A 600 2.71 -23.87 27.56
CA ARG A 600 3.49 -23.31 26.44
C ARG A 600 2.98 -21.94 25.94
N ILE A 601 1.92 -21.39 26.55
CA ILE A 601 1.26 -20.16 26.10
C ILE A 601 1.51 -18.99 27.08
N VAL A 602 1.81 -17.83 26.50
CA VAL A 602 1.95 -16.54 27.21
C VAL A 602 1.05 -15.50 26.54
N LEU A 603 0.11 -14.92 27.28
CA LEU A 603 -0.61 -13.70 26.89
C LEU A 603 0.16 -12.50 27.42
N ALA A 604 0.75 -11.68 26.54
CA ALA A 604 1.43 -10.44 26.92
C ALA A 604 0.71 -9.22 26.35
N ALA A 605 0.57 -8.16 27.16
CA ALA A 605 -0.01 -6.89 26.72
C ALA A 605 0.83 -5.67 27.15
N PHE A 606 1.01 -4.73 26.23
CA PHE A 606 1.54 -3.40 26.51
C PHE A 606 0.42 -2.36 26.40
N GLY A 607 0.37 -1.42 27.35
CA GLY A 607 -0.69 -0.42 27.43
C GLY A 607 -2.00 -0.94 28.04
N VAL A 608 -1.98 -2.00 28.84
CA VAL A 608 -3.18 -2.55 29.50
C VAL A 608 -2.88 -2.78 30.98
N ASP A 609 -3.75 -2.26 31.87
CA ASP A 609 -3.66 -2.56 33.29
C ASP A 609 -3.84 -4.07 33.55
N HIS A 610 -3.08 -4.58 34.50
CA HIS A 610 -2.99 -6.02 34.74
C HIS A 610 -4.26 -6.61 35.33
N GLU A 611 -4.92 -5.91 36.26
CA GLU A 611 -6.15 -6.42 36.89
C GLU A 611 -7.31 -6.42 35.86
N GLN A 612 -7.34 -5.40 34.99
CA GLN A 612 -8.27 -5.35 33.86
C GLN A 612 -7.99 -6.45 32.83
N LEU A 613 -6.71 -6.75 32.54
CA LEU A 613 -6.35 -7.85 31.63
C LEU A 613 -6.74 -9.21 32.23
N LEU A 614 -6.47 -9.47 33.51
CA LEU A 614 -6.86 -10.70 34.20
C LEU A 614 -8.39 -10.90 34.17
N THR A 615 -9.15 -9.84 34.47
CA THR A 615 -10.63 -9.87 34.45
C THR A 615 -11.22 -10.35 33.11
N VAL A 616 -10.53 -10.07 31.99
CA VAL A 616 -10.96 -10.49 30.63
C VAL A 616 -10.31 -11.81 30.22
N GLY A 617 -9.00 -11.97 30.47
CA GLY A 617 -8.20 -13.09 29.98
C GLY A 617 -8.38 -14.38 30.77
N GLU A 618 -8.48 -14.33 32.11
CA GLU A 618 -8.60 -15.53 32.95
C GLU A 618 -9.87 -16.35 32.58
N PRO A 619 -11.08 -15.78 32.44
CA PRO A 619 -12.27 -16.54 32.06
C PRO A 619 -12.21 -17.18 30.67
N LEU A 620 -11.32 -16.70 29.79
CA LEU A 620 -11.14 -17.22 28.43
C LEU A 620 -10.03 -18.29 28.33
N LEU A 621 -9.20 -18.42 29.37
CA LEU A 621 -7.95 -19.19 29.34
C LEU A 621 -7.79 -20.23 30.47
N TYR A 622 -8.55 -20.13 31.57
CA TYR A 622 -8.41 -21.01 32.74
C TYR A 622 -8.66 -22.52 32.46
N ASP A 623 -9.51 -22.82 31.48
CA ASP A 623 -9.92 -24.18 31.08
C ASP A 623 -9.22 -24.67 29.80
N TRP A 624 -8.12 -24.03 29.40
CA TRP A 624 -7.26 -24.52 28.32
C TRP A 624 -6.55 -25.81 28.76
N ASN A 625 -6.45 -26.79 27.84
CA ASN A 625 -5.80 -28.09 28.07
C ASN A 625 -4.40 -27.94 28.69
N ALA A 626 -4.20 -28.58 29.84
CA ALA A 626 -2.93 -28.68 30.56
C ALA A 626 -2.34 -30.09 30.44
N GLU A 627 -2.31 -30.64 29.23
CA GLU A 627 -1.56 -31.88 28.99
C GLU A 627 -0.06 -31.59 29.11
N PRO A 628 0.74 -32.51 29.68
CA PRO A 628 2.17 -32.29 29.89
C PRO A 628 2.89 -32.04 28.57
N SER A 629 3.82 -31.09 28.59
CA SER A 629 4.62 -30.70 27.43
C SER A 629 5.37 -31.89 26.80
N VAL A 630 5.48 -31.86 25.48
CA VAL A 630 6.35 -32.76 24.71
C VAL A 630 7.79 -32.27 24.89
N ASP A 631 8.73 -33.18 25.18
CA ASP A 631 10.16 -32.86 25.28
C ASP A 631 10.67 -32.12 24.03
N VAL A 632 11.43 -31.04 24.22
CA VAL A 632 11.98 -30.22 23.13
C VAL A 632 12.90 -31.09 22.25
N PRO A 633 12.59 -31.27 20.95
CA PRO A 633 13.39 -32.13 20.09
C PRO A 633 14.82 -31.59 19.94
N GLN A 634 15.80 -32.46 20.20
CA GLN A 634 17.20 -32.07 20.20
C GLN A 634 17.73 -31.82 18.77
N SER A 635 18.71 -30.93 18.65
CA SER A 635 19.40 -30.64 17.40
C SER A 635 20.92 -30.68 17.58
N THR A 636 21.63 -31.06 16.52
CA THR A 636 23.10 -31.09 16.48
C THR A 636 23.59 -30.25 15.31
N TYR A 637 24.57 -29.39 15.57
CA TYR A 637 25.24 -28.64 14.52
C TYR A 637 26.39 -29.47 13.93
N ASN A 638 26.37 -29.67 12.62
CA ASN A 638 27.32 -30.52 11.89
C ASN A 638 28.15 -29.75 10.85
N GLY A 639 27.73 -28.53 10.49
CA GLY A 639 28.23 -27.84 9.32
C GLY A 639 27.73 -28.46 8.00
N GLY A 640 28.05 -27.83 6.87
CA GLY A 640 27.61 -28.33 5.57
C GLY A 640 27.72 -27.31 4.43
N GLU A 641 27.38 -27.75 3.21
CA GLU A 641 27.20 -26.83 2.08
C GLU A 641 25.88 -27.06 1.33
N ALA A 642 25.26 -25.97 0.87
CA ALA A 642 24.13 -25.98 -0.05
C ALA A 642 24.38 -25.01 -1.21
N ARG A 643 24.13 -25.45 -2.45
CA ARG A 643 24.38 -24.66 -3.66
C ARG A 643 23.19 -24.74 -4.62
N PHE A 644 22.62 -23.59 -4.95
CA PHE A 644 21.46 -23.46 -5.81
C PHE A 644 21.82 -22.62 -7.04
N ASN A 645 21.91 -23.28 -8.20
CA ASN A 645 22.18 -22.57 -9.45
C ASN A 645 20.92 -21.81 -9.91
N SER A 646 21.07 -20.55 -10.32
CA SER A 646 19.96 -19.70 -10.76
C SER A 646 20.43 -18.67 -11.79
N ASP A 647 19.56 -18.28 -12.73
CA ASP A 647 19.82 -17.32 -13.81
C ASP A 647 19.89 -15.84 -13.31
N SER A 648 20.31 -15.63 -12.05
CA SER A 648 20.48 -14.32 -11.43
C SER A 648 21.74 -13.62 -11.96
N GLU A 649 21.65 -12.30 -12.19
CA GLU A 649 22.82 -11.45 -12.50
C GLU A 649 23.79 -11.31 -11.30
N GLN A 650 23.34 -11.68 -10.09
CA GLN A 650 24.12 -11.63 -8.86
C GLN A 650 24.30 -13.01 -8.25
N THR A 651 25.49 -13.24 -7.69
CA THR A 651 25.77 -14.42 -6.87
C THR A 651 25.75 -14.02 -5.40
N HIS A 652 24.94 -14.75 -4.64
CA HIS A 652 24.72 -14.56 -3.22
C HIS A 652 25.38 -15.72 -2.46
N VAL A 653 26.13 -15.41 -1.40
CA VAL A 653 26.82 -16.41 -0.57
C VAL A 653 26.61 -16.04 0.90
N ALA A 654 26.35 -17.03 1.73
CA ALA A 654 26.40 -16.88 3.18
C ALA A 654 27.34 -17.92 3.80
N LEU A 655 28.18 -17.47 4.73
CA LEU A 655 29.07 -18.31 5.55
C LEU A 655 28.64 -18.18 7.00
N ALA A 656 28.50 -19.30 7.71
CA ALA A 656 28.04 -19.32 9.08
C ALA A 656 28.76 -20.38 9.93
N PHE A 657 28.71 -20.16 11.24
CA PHE A 657 29.32 -20.96 12.30
C PHE A 657 28.37 -21.04 13.50
N GLU A 658 28.51 -22.06 14.33
CA GLU A 658 27.72 -22.21 15.56
C GLU A 658 28.18 -21.21 16.63
N ALA A 659 27.21 -20.57 17.29
CA ALA A 659 27.40 -19.72 18.45
C ALA A 659 26.90 -20.43 19.72
N PRO A 660 27.79 -20.99 20.56
CA PRO A 660 27.39 -21.92 21.61
C PRO A 660 26.78 -21.22 22.83
N GLY A 661 25.61 -21.72 23.26
CA GLY A 661 24.96 -21.38 24.53
C GLY A 661 23.57 -20.73 24.39
N GLY A 662 23.20 -20.27 23.20
CA GLY A 662 21.87 -19.72 22.93
C GLY A 662 21.47 -18.58 23.87
N TRP A 663 20.17 -18.39 24.06
CA TRP A 663 19.60 -17.42 25.00
C TRP A 663 19.85 -17.81 26.46
N HIS A 664 19.91 -19.10 26.80
CA HIS A 664 20.14 -19.51 28.19
C HIS A 664 21.53 -19.10 28.73
N HIS A 665 22.49 -18.76 27.87
CA HIS A 665 23.79 -18.21 28.24
C HIS A 665 23.85 -16.70 27.96
N ASP A 666 23.20 -15.89 28.80
CA ASP A 666 23.06 -14.43 28.66
C ASP A 666 24.33 -13.70 28.21
N LYS A 667 25.49 -13.99 28.83
CA LYS A 667 26.76 -13.34 28.47
C LYS A 667 27.18 -13.64 27.03
N ASN A 668 26.98 -14.87 26.56
CA ASN A 668 27.31 -15.26 25.18
C ASN A 668 26.32 -14.64 24.18
N ALA A 669 25.02 -14.66 24.47
CA ALA A 669 24.00 -14.02 23.63
C ALA A 669 24.23 -12.50 23.48
N THR A 670 24.55 -11.84 24.58
CA THR A 670 24.89 -10.40 24.62
C THR A 670 26.17 -10.13 23.83
N ALA A 671 27.24 -10.92 24.05
CA ALA A 671 28.50 -10.81 23.32
C ALA A 671 28.33 -11.04 21.81
N LEU A 672 27.48 -12.00 21.41
CA LEU A 672 27.17 -12.26 20.00
C LEU A 672 26.44 -11.09 19.34
N THR A 673 25.50 -10.50 20.06
CA THR A 673 24.70 -9.34 19.60
C THR A 673 25.59 -8.10 19.44
N VAL A 674 26.52 -7.86 20.37
CA VAL A 674 27.55 -6.82 20.26
C VAL A 674 28.50 -7.10 19.10
N LEU A 675 28.92 -8.35 18.89
CA LEU A 675 29.79 -8.76 17.78
C LEU A 675 29.12 -8.56 16.42
N GLN A 676 27.84 -8.91 16.29
CA GLN A 676 27.02 -8.67 15.10
C GLN A 676 26.87 -7.17 14.80
N THR A 677 26.66 -6.35 15.83
CA THR A 677 26.58 -4.87 15.70
C THR A 677 27.91 -4.26 15.27
N LEU A 678 29.02 -4.71 15.85
CA LEU A 678 30.38 -4.25 15.55
C LEU A 678 30.78 -4.57 14.10
N MET A 679 30.47 -5.78 13.66
CA MET A 679 30.68 -6.22 12.28
C MET A 679 29.78 -5.42 11.33
N GLY A 680 28.48 -5.39 11.61
CA GLY A 680 27.46 -4.62 10.88
C GLY A 680 27.48 -4.90 9.39
N GLY A 681 27.69 -3.85 8.58
CA GLY A 681 27.63 -3.89 7.12
C GLY A 681 26.34 -3.29 6.56
N GLY A 682 25.83 -3.83 5.45
CA GLY A 682 24.60 -3.40 4.81
C GLY A 682 24.60 -3.56 3.29
N GLY A 683 23.75 -2.78 2.61
CA GLY A 683 23.75 -2.64 1.15
C GLY A 683 24.50 -1.40 0.69
N SER A 684 25.24 -1.49 -0.42
CA SER A 684 25.98 -0.38 -1.04
C SER A 684 25.07 0.77 -1.50
N PHE A 685 23.78 0.49 -1.72
CA PHE A 685 22.75 1.49 -2.00
C PHE A 685 21.81 1.70 -0.80
N SER A 686 22.35 2.10 0.35
CA SER A 686 21.54 2.64 1.45
C SER A 686 21.51 4.17 1.39
N ALA A 687 20.33 4.78 1.19
CA ALA A 687 20.15 6.22 1.12
C ALA A 687 19.86 6.93 2.47
N GLY A 688 19.86 6.19 3.59
CA GLY A 688 19.68 6.77 4.92
C GLY A 688 20.85 7.65 5.39
N GLY A 689 20.61 8.52 6.37
CA GLY A 689 21.63 9.42 6.95
C GLY A 689 22.61 8.74 7.92
N PRO A 690 23.43 9.52 8.65
CA PRO A 690 24.29 9.03 9.72
C PRO A 690 23.51 8.27 10.81
N GLY A 691 24.14 7.28 11.45
CA GLY A 691 23.56 6.46 12.52
C GLY A 691 23.23 5.02 12.12
N LYS A 692 22.98 4.75 10.83
CA LYS A 692 22.62 3.42 10.28
C LYS A 692 23.75 2.37 10.23
N GLY A 693 24.80 2.50 11.04
CA GLY A 693 25.95 1.57 11.00
C GLY A 693 26.98 1.81 9.89
N MET A 694 27.03 2.98 9.24
CA MET A 694 28.06 3.33 8.22
C MET A 694 29.51 3.25 8.73
N HIS A 695 29.70 3.30 10.06
CA HIS A 695 31.00 3.18 10.71
C HIS A 695 31.30 1.76 11.24
N SER A 696 30.41 0.79 10.96
CA SER A 696 30.66 -0.62 11.29
C SER A 696 31.84 -1.17 10.49
N ARG A 697 32.47 -2.23 11.01
CA ARG A 697 33.72 -2.76 10.49
C ARG A 697 33.60 -3.18 9.02
N LEU A 698 32.57 -3.95 8.68
CA LEU A 698 32.38 -4.45 7.32
C LEU A 698 32.02 -3.33 6.34
N TYR A 699 31.28 -2.30 6.78
CA TYR A 699 30.98 -1.14 5.94
C TYR A 699 32.24 -0.36 5.57
N ILE A 700 33.11 -0.05 6.54
CA ILE A 700 34.35 0.70 6.30
C ILE A 700 35.36 -0.13 5.49
N ARG A 701 35.49 -1.42 5.79
CA ARG A 701 36.55 -2.26 5.21
C ARG A 701 36.18 -2.88 3.87
N VAL A 702 34.92 -3.25 3.67
CA VAL A 702 34.44 -3.91 2.46
C VAL A 702 33.72 -2.91 1.56
N LEU A 703 32.53 -2.42 1.97
CA LEU A 703 31.65 -1.64 1.09
C LEU A 703 32.26 -0.31 0.59
N ASN A 704 33.09 0.35 1.41
CA ASN A 704 33.80 1.56 0.99
C ASN A 704 35.02 1.30 0.07
N LYS A 705 35.53 0.07 -0.01
CA LYS A 705 36.74 -0.28 -0.78
C LYS A 705 36.45 -1.09 -2.04
N HIS A 706 35.43 -1.95 -2.01
CA HIS A 706 35.04 -2.86 -3.07
C HIS A 706 33.66 -2.45 -3.59
N GLN A 707 33.64 -1.78 -4.75
CA GLN A 707 32.42 -1.25 -5.36
C GLN A 707 31.61 -2.33 -6.09
N GLU A 708 32.26 -3.47 -6.35
CA GLU A 708 31.73 -4.69 -6.97
C GLU A 708 30.76 -5.45 -6.04
N VAL A 709 30.84 -5.19 -4.73
CA VAL A 709 30.00 -5.80 -3.71
C VAL A 709 28.71 -4.98 -3.57
N HIS A 710 27.56 -5.62 -3.76
CA HIS A 710 26.25 -4.98 -3.66
C HIS A 710 25.67 -4.98 -2.24
N SER A 711 25.91 -6.06 -1.50
CA SER A 711 25.55 -6.20 -0.09
C SER A 711 26.57 -7.05 0.64
N PHE A 712 26.85 -6.70 1.89
CA PHE A 712 27.77 -7.42 2.76
C PHE A 712 27.41 -7.11 4.21
N SER A 713 26.91 -8.08 4.95
CA SER A 713 26.39 -7.88 6.30
C SER A 713 26.61 -9.11 7.19
N ALA A 714 26.99 -8.87 8.44
CA ALA A 714 26.99 -9.89 9.48
C ALA A 714 25.58 -10.08 10.07
N PHE A 715 25.24 -11.32 10.39
CA PHE A 715 23.98 -11.70 11.00
C PHE A 715 24.21 -12.64 12.19
N SER A 716 23.24 -12.68 13.09
CA SER A 716 23.16 -13.62 14.21
C SER A 716 21.73 -14.09 14.37
N SER A 717 21.54 -15.39 14.54
CA SER A 717 20.27 -16.02 14.93
C SER A 717 20.52 -16.76 16.24
N ILE A 718 19.75 -16.47 17.28
CA ILE A 718 19.94 -17.03 18.62
C ILE A 718 18.68 -17.82 18.97
N PHE A 719 18.87 -19.09 19.32
CA PHE A 719 17.86 -20.04 19.78
C PHE A 719 18.05 -20.29 21.28
N ASN A 720 17.19 -21.09 21.92
CA ASN A 720 17.26 -21.29 23.37
C ASN A 720 18.64 -21.86 23.84
N ASP A 721 19.12 -22.92 23.18
CA ASP A 721 20.37 -23.62 23.56
C ASP A 721 21.58 -23.37 22.63
N THR A 722 21.35 -22.90 21.40
CA THR A 722 22.39 -22.69 20.38
C THR A 722 22.15 -21.43 19.56
N GLY A 723 23.03 -21.14 18.61
CA GLY A 723 22.94 -19.98 17.75
C GLY A 723 23.75 -20.15 16.48
N LEU A 724 23.52 -19.26 15.52
CA LEU A 724 24.18 -19.22 14.23
C LEU A 724 24.71 -17.80 14.00
N PHE A 725 26.00 -17.66 13.71
CA PHE A 725 26.63 -16.38 13.40
C PHE A 725 27.38 -16.45 12.08
N GLY A 726 27.27 -15.41 11.26
CA GLY A 726 27.81 -15.46 9.92
C GLY A 726 27.85 -14.14 9.19
N ILE A 727 28.30 -14.21 7.93
CA ILE A 727 28.30 -13.11 6.97
C ILE A 727 27.50 -13.56 5.74
N ALA A 728 26.54 -12.74 5.35
CA ALA A 728 25.84 -12.84 4.06
C ALA A 728 26.36 -11.74 3.11
N LEU A 729 26.60 -12.10 1.85
CA LEU A 729 27.10 -11.20 0.81
C LEU A 729 26.41 -11.43 -0.54
N SER A 730 26.32 -10.36 -1.32
CA SER A 730 25.77 -10.33 -2.69
C SER A 730 26.72 -9.54 -3.59
N THR A 731 27.16 -10.12 -4.70
CA THR A 731 28.17 -9.53 -5.59
C THR A 731 28.02 -10.05 -7.03
N GLY A 732 28.70 -9.42 -7.99
CA GLY A 732 28.87 -10.00 -9.33
C GLY A 732 29.63 -11.33 -9.28
N SER A 733 29.28 -12.26 -10.18
CA SER A 733 29.85 -13.61 -10.23
C SER A 733 31.37 -13.64 -10.52
N ASP A 734 31.88 -12.60 -11.19
CA ASP A 734 33.30 -12.39 -11.45
C ASP A 734 34.11 -12.09 -10.17
N PHE A 735 33.50 -11.40 -9.20
CA PHE A 735 34.16 -11.02 -7.95
C PHE A 735 33.88 -11.99 -6.77
N VAL A 736 32.94 -12.91 -6.90
CA VAL A 736 32.47 -13.75 -5.78
C VAL A 736 33.58 -14.54 -5.07
N ALA A 737 34.54 -15.10 -5.81
CA ALA A 737 35.67 -15.81 -5.23
C ALA A 737 36.56 -14.91 -4.35
N ASN A 738 36.71 -13.63 -4.70
CA ASN A 738 37.42 -12.65 -3.88
C ASN A 738 36.58 -12.20 -2.68
N ALA A 739 35.27 -11.96 -2.87
CA ALA A 739 34.36 -11.59 -1.79
C ALA A 739 34.30 -12.64 -0.67
N VAL A 740 34.30 -13.93 -1.03
CA VAL A 740 34.36 -15.05 -0.08
C VAL A 740 35.69 -15.07 0.70
N ASN A 741 36.83 -14.84 0.04
CA ASN A 741 38.12 -14.72 0.72
C ASN A 741 38.16 -13.51 1.67
N ILE A 742 37.55 -12.39 1.28
CA ILE A 742 37.41 -11.20 2.13
C ILE A 742 36.56 -11.53 3.37
N ALA A 743 35.42 -12.20 3.21
CA ALA A 743 34.58 -12.64 4.32
C ALA A 743 35.32 -13.57 5.29
N ALA A 744 36.04 -14.57 4.78
CA ALA A 744 36.87 -15.44 5.61
C ALA A 744 37.96 -14.66 6.37
N SER A 745 38.63 -13.71 5.70
CA SER A 745 39.68 -12.90 6.33
C SER A 745 39.16 -11.94 7.41
N GLU A 746 37.97 -11.33 7.23
CA GLU A 746 37.37 -10.48 8.26
C GLU A 746 36.82 -11.28 9.44
N LEU A 747 36.30 -12.51 9.21
CA LEU A 747 35.94 -13.46 10.25
C LEU A 747 37.17 -13.90 11.07
N LEU A 748 38.28 -14.26 10.43
CA LEU A 748 39.52 -14.57 11.15
C LEU A 748 40.06 -13.35 11.92
N ALA A 749 39.94 -12.14 11.35
CA ALA A 749 40.45 -10.92 11.96
C ALA A 749 39.57 -10.33 13.08
N ILE A 750 38.43 -10.94 13.44
CA ILE A 750 37.74 -10.67 14.72
C ILE A 750 38.12 -11.65 15.84
N ALA A 751 38.75 -12.79 15.51
CA ALA A 751 39.35 -13.70 16.48
C ALA A 751 40.75 -13.25 16.95
N THR A 752 41.22 -12.10 16.48
CA THR A 752 42.45 -11.42 16.92
C THR A 752 42.12 -10.16 17.74
N PRO A 753 42.86 -9.84 18.83
CA PRO A 753 42.51 -8.74 19.72
C PRO A 753 42.42 -7.38 19.02
N GLY A 754 41.33 -6.65 19.22
CA GLY A 754 41.10 -5.33 18.60
C GLY A 754 40.03 -4.52 19.32
N GLN A 755 40.12 -3.19 19.21
CA GLN A 755 39.18 -2.28 19.88
C GLN A 755 37.81 -2.29 19.21
N ALA A 756 36.76 -2.51 20.02
CA ALA A 756 35.36 -2.38 19.65
C ALA A 756 34.76 -1.09 20.22
N VAL A 757 33.74 -0.54 19.56
CA VAL A 757 32.94 0.59 20.06
C VAL A 757 31.48 0.17 20.08
N LEU A 758 30.81 0.51 21.18
CA LEU A 758 29.49 0.03 21.54
C LEU A 758 28.36 0.88 20.94
N PHE A 759 27.22 0.25 20.64
CA PHE A 759 25.97 0.92 20.24
C PHE A 759 24.76 0.29 20.96
N ALA A 760 23.72 1.07 21.19
CA ALA A 760 22.53 0.68 21.95
C ALA A 760 21.36 0.25 21.05
N PHE A 761 20.54 -0.66 21.58
CA PHE A 761 19.37 -1.24 20.90
C PHE A 761 18.04 -0.54 21.30
N GLN A 762 17.02 -0.73 20.48
CA GLN A 762 15.61 -0.48 20.81
C GLN A 762 14.79 -1.73 20.47
N ALA A 763 13.88 -2.13 21.36
CA ALA A 763 13.03 -3.32 21.22
C ALA A 763 11.53 -2.94 21.27
N ILE A 764 10.69 -3.77 20.67
CA ILE A 764 9.22 -3.62 20.69
C ILE A 764 8.69 -4.25 21.99
N VAL A 765 8.09 -3.45 22.87
CA VAL A 765 7.85 -3.83 24.28
C VAL A 765 6.94 -5.04 24.46
N ALA A 766 5.83 -5.15 23.71
CA ALA A 766 4.91 -6.29 23.85
C ALA A 766 5.55 -7.63 23.43
N GLU A 767 6.33 -7.61 22.34
CA GLU A 767 7.06 -8.77 21.84
C GLU A 767 8.21 -9.17 22.77
N ASP A 768 8.94 -8.18 23.29
CA ASP A 768 9.97 -8.37 24.31
C ASP A 768 9.41 -9.07 25.56
N ILE A 769 8.26 -8.61 26.10
CA ILE A 769 7.60 -9.28 27.23
C ILE A 769 7.25 -10.74 26.89
N GLY A 770 6.58 -10.97 25.75
CA GLY A 770 6.12 -12.30 25.35
C GLY A 770 7.26 -13.30 25.14
N ARG A 771 8.25 -12.94 24.31
CA ARG A 771 9.39 -13.81 23.98
C ARG A 771 10.29 -14.08 25.18
N GLN A 772 10.60 -13.07 26.00
CA GLN A 772 11.41 -13.29 27.21
C GLN A 772 10.72 -14.22 28.20
N ILE A 773 9.40 -14.10 28.39
CA ILE A 773 8.68 -14.98 29.31
C ILE A 773 8.63 -16.42 28.78
N LEU A 774 8.53 -16.64 27.46
CA LEU A 774 8.67 -18.00 26.90
C LEU A 774 10.06 -18.58 27.21
N THR A 775 11.14 -17.88 26.82
CA THR A 775 12.52 -18.38 26.92
C THR A 775 13.08 -18.44 28.36
N PHE A 776 12.75 -17.48 29.23
CA PHE A 776 13.33 -17.38 30.58
C PHE A 776 12.33 -17.64 31.71
N GLY A 777 11.05 -17.88 31.40
CA GLY A 777 9.96 -17.94 32.38
C GLY A 777 9.60 -16.57 33.01
N THR A 778 10.41 -15.54 32.79
CA THR A 778 10.35 -14.22 33.42
C THR A 778 10.85 -13.16 32.45
N ARG A 779 10.51 -11.88 32.67
CA ARG A 779 11.12 -10.77 31.94
C ARG A 779 12.30 -10.21 32.71
N LYS A 780 13.49 -10.23 32.10
CA LYS A 780 14.70 -9.59 32.62
C LYS A 780 14.61 -8.07 32.35
N PRO A 781 14.95 -7.20 33.33
CA PRO A 781 14.87 -5.76 33.15
C PRO A 781 15.90 -5.28 32.13
N VAL A 782 15.64 -4.15 31.46
CA VAL A 782 16.56 -3.57 30.48
C VAL A 782 17.92 -3.26 31.11
N GLU A 783 17.91 -2.84 32.37
CA GLU A 783 19.08 -2.53 33.18
C GLU A 783 20.01 -3.76 33.36
N TYR A 784 19.48 -4.98 33.34
CA TYR A 784 20.29 -6.21 33.36
C TYR A 784 21.09 -6.37 32.07
N PHE A 785 20.44 -6.21 30.91
CA PHE A 785 21.14 -6.29 29.62
C PHE A 785 22.16 -5.16 29.45
N LEU A 786 21.87 -3.95 29.94
CA LEU A 786 22.84 -2.85 29.96
C LEU A 786 24.08 -3.21 30.80
N GLN A 787 23.91 -3.79 32.00
CA GLN A 787 25.02 -4.28 32.83
C GLN A 787 25.81 -5.39 32.11
N CYS A 788 25.13 -6.38 31.53
CA CYS A 788 25.79 -7.43 30.76
C CYS A 788 26.62 -6.87 29.60
N VAL A 789 26.16 -5.80 28.94
CA VAL A 789 26.90 -5.13 27.86
C VAL A 789 28.09 -4.32 28.40
N ASP A 790 27.92 -3.57 29.49
CA ASP A 790 28.98 -2.77 30.12
C ASP A 790 30.11 -3.66 30.71
N GLU A 791 29.79 -4.89 31.12
CA GLU A 791 30.74 -5.89 31.61
C GLU A 791 31.54 -6.61 30.50
N LEU A 792 31.18 -6.45 29.21
CA LEU A 792 31.88 -7.14 28.12
C LEU A 792 33.25 -6.56 27.83
N THR A 793 34.25 -7.43 27.85
CA THR A 793 35.63 -7.08 27.48
C THR A 793 35.94 -7.44 26.03
N ILE A 794 37.00 -6.83 25.48
CA ILE A 794 37.57 -7.23 24.17
C ILE A 794 38.00 -8.70 24.20
N ASP A 795 38.51 -9.18 25.34
CA ASP A 795 38.94 -10.57 25.50
C ASP A 795 37.74 -11.53 25.45
N ASP A 796 36.60 -11.19 26.07
CA ASP A 796 35.36 -11.97 25.96
C ASP A 796 34.90 -12.11 24.50
N LEU A 797 34.88 -11.00 23.75
CA LEU A 797 34.52 -11.01 22.33
C LEU A 797 35.50 -11.84 21.49
N THR A 798 36.80 -11.75 21.80
CA THR A 798 37.87 -12.49 21.10
C THR A 798 37.77 -13.99 21.37
N ILE A 799 37.54 -14.39 22.63
CA ILE A 799 37.34 -15.79 23.04
C ILE A 799 36.07 -16.36 22.39
N LEU A 800 34.96 -15.58 22.37
CA LEU A 800 33.74 -16.01 21.70
C LEU A 800 33.95 -16.18 20.19
N ALA A 801 34.61 -15.24 19.52
CA ALA A 801 34.92 -15.35 18.09
C ALA A 801 35.79 -16.58 17.77
N GLN A 802 36.81 -16.85 18.60
CA GLN A 802 37.63 -18.07 18.48
C GLN A 802 36.80 -19.35 18.67
N LYS A 803 35.89 -19.36 19.65
CA LYS A 803 35.01 -20.50 19.91
C LYS A 803 34.02 -20.74 18.76
N ILE A 804 33.45 -19.68 18.20
CA ILE A 804 32.57 -19.75 17.01
C ILE A 804 33.33 -20.37 15.82
N LEU A 805 34.52 -19.86 15.50
CA LEU A 805 35.32 -20.34 14.37
C LEU A 805 35.92 -21.75 14.57
N SER A 806 35.89 -22.28 15.80
CA SER A 806 36.26 -23.67 16.08
C SER A 806 35.18 -24.68 15.68
N SER A 807 33.94 -24.21 15.44
CA SER A 807 32.85 -25.05 14.93
C SER A 807 33.00 -25.33 13.42
N PRO A 808 32.35 -26.39 12.89
CA PRO A 808 32.31 -26.65 11.45
C PRO A 808 31.73 -25.47 10.65
N LEU A 809 32.31 -25.19 9.47
CA LEU A 809 31.76 -24.20 8.55
C LEU A 809 30.39 -24.66 8.01
N THR A 810 29.42 -23.75 7.95
CA THR A 810 28.22 -23.88 7.11
C THR A 810 28.26 -22.86 5.98
N MET A 811 27.87 -23.27 4.77
CA MET A 811 27.93 -22.44 3.56
C MET A 811 26.66 -22.61 2.72
N ALA A 812 26.03 -21.51 2.33
CA ALA A 812 24.91 -21.50 1.37
C ALA A 812 25.22 -20.58 0.19
N CYS A 813 24.83 -20.96 -1.03
CA CYS A 813 25.06 -20.18 -2.25
C CYS A 813 23.86 -20.21 -3.19
N LEU A 814 23.58 -19.08 -3.83
CA LEU A 814 22.50 -18.89 -4.81
C LEU A 814 22.99 -18.00 -5.98
N GLY A 815 22.68 -18.36 -7.23
CA GLY A 815 23.09 -17.62 -8.44
C GLY A 815 24.07 -18.42 -9.29
N ASP A 816 25.11 -17.79 -9.87
CA ASP A 816 26.19 -18.51 -10.56
C ASP A 816 27.15 -19.15 -9.55
N VAL A 817 26.72 -20.32 -9.05
CA VAL A 817 27.48 -21.10 -8.07
C VAL A 817 28.74 -21.75 -8.66
N GLY A 818 28.92 -21.73 -9.99
CA GLY A 818 30.12 -22.26 -10.66
C GLY A 818 31.37 -21.42 -10.43
N SER A 819 31.19 -20.10 -10.24
CA SER A 819 32.27 -19.16 -9.93
C SER A 819 32.65 -19.14 -8.43
N VAL A 820 31.89 -19.83 -7.57
CA VAL A 820 32.10 -19.86 -6.11
C VAL A 820 33.11 -20.95 -5.72
N PRO A 821 34.14 -20.65 -4.90
CA PRO A 821 35.11 -21.66 -4.48
C PRO A 821 34.50 -22.89 -3.81
N SER A 822 35.19 -24.04 -3.88
CA SER A 822 34.75 -25.27 -3.22
C SER A 822 34.75 -25.14 -1.70
N TYR A 823 33.79 -25.80 -1.04
CA TYR A 823 33.63 -25.76 0.41
C TYR A 823 34.91 -26.17 1.16
N GLU A 824 35.55 -27.28 0.76
CA GLU A 824 36.80 -27.73 1.39
C GLU A 824 37.94 -26.70 1.26
N LYS A 825 38.00 -25.92 0.17
CA LYS A 825 39.00 -24.84 0.02
C LYS A 825 38.74 -23.68 0.99
N ILE A 826 37.47 -23.33 1.22
CA ILE A 826 37.08 -22.26 2.15
C ILE A 826 37.27 -22.73 3.60
N LYS A 827 36.79 -23.93 3.93
CA LYS A 827 36.98 -24.60 5.22
C LYS A 827 38.46 -24.72 5.61
N ALA A 828 39.34 -25.07 4.66
CA ALA A 828 40.78 -25.11 4.91
C ALA A 828 41.36 -23.77 5.39
N SER A 829 40.82 -22.63 4.92
CA SER A 829 41.29 -21.29 5.34
C SER A 829 41.02 -20.96 6.81
N PHE A 830 40.04 -21.62 7.42
CA PHE A 830 39.75 -21.50 8.86
C PHE A 830 40.51 -22.50 9.73
N LEU A 831 41.04 -23.57 9.13
CA LEU A 831 41.79 -24.62 9.85
C LEU A 831 43.30 -24.36 9.94
N THR A 832 43.85 -23.52 9.06
CA THR A 832 45.25 -23.10 9.09
C THR A 832 45.42 -21.80 9.90
N PRO A 833 46.10 -21.81 11.05
CA PRO A 833 46.55 -20.56 11.67
C PRO A 833 47.61 -19.90 10.77
N ASN A 834 47.42 -18.61 10.46
CA ASN A 834 48.45 -17.74 9.87
C ASN A 834 49.27 -17.06 10.98
#